data_AF-A0A4U0ZU43-F1
#
_entry.id   AF-A0A4U0ZU43-F1
#
_cell.length_a   1.000
_cell.length_b   1.000
_cell.length_c   1.000
_cell.angle_alpha   90.00
_cell.angle_beta   90.00
_cell.angle_gamma   90.00
#
_symmetry.space_group_name_H-M   'P 1'
#
loop_
_entity.id
_entity.type
_entity.pdbx_description
1 polymer ?
#
loop_
_entity_poly.entity_id
_entity_poly.type
_entity_poly.pdbx_seq_one_letter_code
_entity_poly.pdbx_strand_id
1 'polypeptide(L)'
;MEQKDLREWEARCIQEEPPACRAGCPLGLDAKGFVLAVRDDNLPGARAILEKSMPLAGLVARMCEAPCEQYCLRQSLGGSVAIGLLERMCINAVPAKTKFLRLPPRPKKVAVIGAGPSSLTVAFDLAKKGHPVTLFHLPGGPGSWLCKVPELVLSEGVLEEELQRLAGLGVNFCQVSVLGEALWTQDEFAAFYIGQDDEYVEGDLLKLGVPDSITFSLETERLFTGGLSVENHKYRFITDVSQGREAAVSIDRFLQGASLTAARVDLRHGKTNLYTSLDGLQREEVVVPADGLGYTKQEAIKEAARCINCECLECVKRCVYLKEFGAYPKTYARRVYNNSAIVKGNHQANKFINSCSLCGQCETVCPNDFSVATLCLDARRTMVQEDRMPGSAHWFALEEMRSARTEGALIRHAPGKDFSTSLFYPGCQLAGIRPQQTLRLYGYLQELDPATGLWLDCCGAPGHWAGRVQEFDEIMKELEEKWHEMGEPLVLTGCSTCLQMFREHLPQINVESVWVLLAEKPPESAKACAPMALSDPCTSRHDSKTQNAVRAMMEKIGQSLTPLPMSGELTECCGFGGLMQNSNPDLAKKVTAARVTQTSSDILTYCAMCRDQLARTGKPVAHVLDILFQDVAHPASEASPSISERRKNRRQLKSQVLSKYHGEQPKATEDWEAIALTMSPEVAEILEERRILEDDIRKVLFHVQQQGKVFVHGESGRKIASARLGQVTFWLQYTETDGSFMVESCWSHRMIIAGGSA
;
A
#
# COMPACT_ATOMS: atom_id res chain seq x y z
N MET A 1 -13.74 -4.58 13.56
CA MET A 1 -13.78 -5.09 12.17
C MET A 1 -14.21 -6.53 12.23
N GLU A 2 -15.34 -6.86 11.61
CA GLU A 2 -15.87 -8.22 11.56
C GLU A 2 -15.17 -9.07 10.49
N GLN A 3 -15.37 -10.39 10.53
CA GLN A 3 -14.77 -11.29 9.53
C GLN A 3 -15.27 -11.00 8.10
N LYS A 4 -16.52 -10.53 7.96
CA LYS A 4 -17.09 -10.12 6.67
C LYS A 4 -16.33 -8.92 6.09
N ASP A 5 -16.09 -7.89 6.90
CA ASP A 5 -15.35 -6.69 6.51
C ASP A 5 -13.94 -7.03 6.05
N LEU A 6 -13.26 -7.96 6.75
CA LEU A 6 -11.93 -8.42 6.34
C LEU A 6 -11.96 -9.01 4.92
N ARG A 7 -12.95 -9.84 4.60
CA ARG A 7 -13.07 -10.45 3.25
C ARG A 7 -13.29 -9.38 2.18
N GLU A 8 -14.08 -8.35 2.48
CA GLU A 8 -14.30 -7.22 1.58
C GLU A 8 -13.02 -6.42 1.34
N TRP A 9 -12.24 -6.14 2.39
CA TRP A 9 -10.91 -5.54 2.24
C TRP A 9 -9.97 -6.42 1.42
N GLU A 10 -9.93 -7.72 1.72
CA GLU A 10 -9.06 -8.66 1.04
C GLU A 10 -9.34 -8.78 -0.46
N ALA A 11 -10.63 -8.72 -0.84
CA ALA A 11 -11.07 -8.82 -2.23
C ALA A 11 -10.64 -7.62 -3.09
N ARG A 12 -10.43 -6.44 -2.49
CA ARG A 12 -9.98 -5.24 -3.23
C ARG A 12 -8.53 -5.35 -3.70
N CYS A 13 -7.67 -6.06 -2.95
CA CYS A 13 -6.25 -6.17 -3.30
C CYS A 13 -5.99 -7.36 -4.24
N ILE A 14 -5.69 -7.04 -5.50
CA ILE A 14 -5.46 -7.99 -6.60
C ILE A 14 -4.03 -8.55 -6.68
N GLN A 15 -3.12 -8.23 -5.74
CA GLN A 15 -1.73 -8.70 -5.77
C GLN A 15 -1.59 -10.24 -5.75
N GLU A 16 -2.55 -10.93 -5.14
CA GLU A 16 -2.57 -12.41 -5.06
C GLU A 16 -3.25 -13.07 -6.27
N GLU A 17 -3.77 -12.30 -7.23
CA GLU A 17 -4.30 -12.85 -8.49
C GLU A 17 -3.16 -13.44 -9.35
N PRO A 18 -3.40 -14.53 -10.08
CA PRO A 18 -2.37 -15.18 -10.88
C PRO A 18 -1.93 -14.27 -12.02
N PRO A 19 -0.62 -14.23 -12.37
CA PRO A 19 -0.18 -13.54 -13.57
C PRO A 19 -0.75 -14.21 -14.83
N ALA A 20 -0.87 -13.44 -15.92
CA ALA A 20 -1.49 -13.89 -17.16
C ALA A 20 -0.87 -15.19 -17.72
N CYS A 21 0.45 -15.38 -17.58
CA CYS A 21 1.12 -16.62 -17.97
C CYS A 21 0.62 -17.85 -17.18
N ARG A 22 0.39 -17.71 -15.86
CA ARG A 22 -0.18 -18.78 -15.03
C ARG A 22 -1.66 -19.01 -15.35
N ALA A 23 -2.41 -17.93 -15.54
CA ALA A 23 -3.82 -17.99 -15.94
C ALA A 23 -4.01 -18.59 -17.35
N GLY A 24 -3.01 -18.49 -18.21
CA GLY A 24 -2.99 -19.04 -19.57
C GLY A 24 -2.41 -20.44 -19.69
N CYS A 25 -1.75 -20.96 -18.66
CA CYS A 25 -1.25 -22.32 -18.65
C CYS A 25 -2.40 -23.29 -18.34
N PRO A 26 -2.68 -24.29 -19.20
CA PRO A 26 -3.70 -25.31 -18.93
C PRO A 26 -3.47 -26.06 -17.61
N LEU A 27 -2.21 -26.23 -17.20
CA LEU A 27 -1.83 -26.89 -15.95
C LEU A 27 -1.74 -25.94 -14.75
N GLY A 28 -2.02 -24.64 -14.92
CA GLY A 28 -1.90 -23.63 -13.88
C GLY A 28 -0.48 -23.45 -13.35
N LEU A 29 0.54 -23.71 -14.18
CA LEU A 29 1.96 -23.62 -13.84
C LEU A 29 2.31 -22.23 -13.28
N ASP A 30 3.09 -22.19 -12.20
CA ASP A 30 3.70 -20.95 -11.73
C ASP A 30 4.89 -20.54 -12.60
N ALA A 31 4.57 -20.09 -13.82
CA ALA A 31 5.54 -19.67 -14.83
C ALA A 31 6.42 -18.53 -14.30
N LYS A 32 5.82 -17.55 -13.61
CA LYS A 32 6.54 -16.44 -12.98
C LYS A 32 7.55 -16.96 -11.96
N GLY A 33 7.13 -17.81 -11.03
CA GLY A 33 7.98 -18.34 -9.97
C GLY A 33 9.19 -19.10 -10.51
N PHE A 34 9.01 -20.01 -11.48
CA PHE A 34 10.14 -20.77 -12.02
C PHE A 34 11.08 -19.90 -12.85
N VAL A 35 10.57 -18.97 -13.66
CA VAL A 35 11.42 -18.07 -14.46
C VAL A 35 12.29 -17.20 -13.55
N LEU A 36 11.74 -16.68 -12.45
CA LEU A 36 12.53 -15.95 -11.46
C LEU A 36 13.61 -16.83 -10.81
N ALA A 37 13.29 -18.09 -10.52
CA ALA A 37 14.29 -19.04 -10.02
C ALA A 37 15.40 -19.31 -11.05
N VAL A 38 15.09 -19.38 -12.36
CA VAL A 38 16.13 -19.48 -13.41
C VAL A 38 16.97 -18.21 -13.46
N ARG A 39 16.36 -17.01 -13.43
CA ARG A 39 17.07 -15.72 -13.40
C ARG A 39 18.06 -15.64 -12.24
N ASP A 40 17.67 -16.14 -11.07
CA ASP A 40 18.46 -16.10 -9.84
C ASP A 40 19.45 -17.29 -9.74
N ASP A 41 19.66 -18.03 -10.83
CA ASP A 41 20.51 -19.23 -10.93
C ASP A 41 20.13 -20.37 -9.95
N ASN A 42 18.88 -20.42 -9.51
CA ASN A 42 18.32 -21.47 -8.67
C ASN A 42 17.59 -22.52 -9.51
N LEU A 43 18.34 -23.23 -10.37
CA LEU A 43 17.79 -24.28 -11.24
C LEU A 43 17.09 -25.42 -10.47
N PRO A 44 17.60 -25.91 -9.31
CA PRO A 44 16.88 -26.91 -8.52
C PRO A 44 15.52 -26.41 -8.01
N GLY A 45 15.44 -25.14 -7.61
CA GLY A 45 14.19 -24.48 -7.23
C GLY A 45 13.23 -24.35 -8.41
N ALA A 46 13.73 -23.95 -9.58
CA ALA A 46 12.96 -23.88 -10.82
C ALA A 46 12.37 -25.25 -11.20
N ARG A 47 13.19 -26.31 -11.21
CA ARG A 47 12.73 -27.68 -11.49
C ARG A 47 11.68 -28.15 -10.48
N ALA A 48 11.85 -27.85 -9.19
CA ALA A 48 10.87 -28.21 -8.18
C ALA A 48 9.51 -27.53 -8.40
N ILE A 49 9.49 -26.29 -8.91
CA ILE A 49 8.26 -25.59 -9.30
C ILE A 49 7.60 -26.29 -10.51
N LEU A 50 8.39 -26.66 -11.52
CA LEU A 50 7.89 -27.41 -12.69
C LEU A 50 7.29 -28.76 -12.25
N GLU A 51 8.02 -29.57 -11.47
CA GLU A 51 7.58 -30.90 -11.01
C GLU A 51 6.37 -30.85 -10.05
N LYS A 52 6.12 -29.71 -9.41
CA LYS A 52 4.92 -29.51 -8.60
C LYS A 52 3.65 -29.47 -9.46
N SER A 53 3.73 -28.87 -10.63
CA SER A 53 2.60 -28.65 -11.54
C SER A 53 2.56 -29.66 -12.67
N MET A 54 3.67 -30.03 -13.30
CA MET A 54 3.66 -30.89 -14.49
C MET A 54 3.59 -32.38 -14.11
N PRO A 55 2.65 -33.15 -14.68
CA PRO A 55 2.76 -34.61 -14.66
C PRO A 55 3.95 -35.01 -15.55
N LEU A 56 4.69 -36.05 -15.17
CA LEU A 56 5.82 -36.56 -15.96
C LEU A 56 6.72 -35.44 -16.50
N ALA A 57 7.20 -34.56 -15.61
CA ALA A 57 7.80 -33.27 -15.99
C ALA A 57 8.96 -33.40 -16.98
N GLY A 58 9.69 -34.52 -16.99
CA GLY A 58 10.70 -34.83 -18.02
C GLY A 58 10.13 -34.80 -19.43
N LEU A 59 8.94 -35.37 -19.64
CA LEU A 59 8.26 -35.38 -20.92
C LEU A 59 7.59 -34.01 -21.19
N VAL A 60 6.76 -33.56 -20.26
CA VAL A 60 5.90 -32.40 -20.48
C VAL A 60 6.69 -31.11 -20.72
N ALA A 61 7.76 -30.86 -19.96
CA ALA A 61 8.58 -29.65 -20.13
C ALA A 61 9.32 -29.60 -21.48
N ARG A 62 9.56 -30.75 -22.12
CA ARG A 62 10.23 -30.83 -23.43
C ARG A 62 9.26 -30.62 -24.59
N MET A 63 8.01 -31.06 -24.41
CA MET A 63 6.97 -31.07 -25.44
C MET A 63 5.95 -29.95 -25.30
N CYS A 64 6.00 -29.17 -24.22
CA CYS A 64 5.09 -28.06 -23.99
C CYS A 64 5.12 -27.08 -25.17
N GLU A 65 3.95 -26.86 -25.78
CA GLU A 65 3.78 -25.88 -26.87
C GLU A 65 3.63 -24.44 -26.36
N ALA A 66 3.84 -24.23 -25.05
CA ALA A 66 3.85 -22.96 -24.34
C ALA A 66 2.68 -21.99 -24.67
N PRO A 67 1.40 -22.43 -24.57
CA PRO A 67 0.25 -21.55 -24.81
C PRO A 67 0.19 -20.34 -23.88
N CYS A 68 0.87 -20.39 -22.73
CA CYS A 68 0.96 -19.27 -21.79
C CYS A 68 1.71 -18.06 -22.36
N GLU A 69 2.60 -18.25 -23.33
CA GLU A 69 3.42 -17.16 -23.91
C GLU A 69 2.59 -16.14 -24.68
N GLN A 70 1.46 -16.56 -25.28
CA GLN A 70 0.56 -15.64 -25.99
C GLN A 70 -0.12 -14.62 -25.06
N TYR A 71 -0.12 -14.86 -23.75
CA TYR A 71 -0.69 -13.99 -22.73
C TYR A 71 0.37 -13.20 -21.95
N CYS A 72 1.65 -13.35 -22.31
CA CYS A 72 2.73 -12.64 -21.64
C CYS A 72 2.60 -11.13 -21.87
N LEU A 73 2.52 -10.34 -20.79
CA LEU A 73 2.42 -8.87 -20.91
C LEU A 73 3.62 -8.23 -21.61
N ARG A 74 4.78 -8.91 -21.65
CA ARG A 74 5.98 -8.43 -22.35
C ARG A 74 5.88 -8.55 -23.87
N GLN A 75 4.83 -9.18 -24.43
CA GLN A 75 4.70 -9.35 -25.87
C GLN A 75 4.86 -8.03 -26.65
N SER A 76 4.35 -6.92 -26.12
CA SER A 76 4.48 -5.57 -26.69
C SER A 76 5.88 -4.93 -26.54
N LEU A 77 6.75 -5.50 -25.71
CA LEU A 77 8.07 -4.99 -25.31
C LEU A 77 9.24 -5.80 -25.90
N GLY A 78 9.11 -6.29 -27.13
CA GLY A 78 10.15 -7.08 -27.80
C GLY A 78 9.93 -8.60 -27.71
N GLY A 79 8.68 -9.03 -27.54
CA GLY A 79 8.29 -10.44 -27.52
C GLY A 79 8.15 -11.03 -26.12
N SER A 80 7.39 -12.12 -26.04
CA SER A 80 7.14 -12.84 -24.81
C SER A 80 8.43 -13.42 -24.21
N VAL A 81 8.38 -13.75 -22.93
CA VAL A 81 9.41 -14.61 -22.34
C VAL A 81 9.24 -16.01 -22.93
N ALA A 82 10.33 -16.61 -23.42
CA ALA A 82 10.35 -17.94 -24.03
C ALA A 82 10.27 -19.06 -22.96
N ILE A 83 9.11 -19.14 -22.30
CA ILE A 83 8.78 -20.08 -21.22
C ILE A 83 9.07 -21.52 -21.65
N GLY A 84 8.66 -21.96 -22.83
CA GLY A 84 8.85 -23.35 -23.28
C GLY A 84 10.34 -23.73 -23.43
N LEU A 85 11.16 -22.81 -23.93
CA LEU A 85 12.62 -23.01 -24.02
C LEU A 85 13.27 -23.04 -22.63
N LEU A 86 12.79 -22.21 -21.69
CA LEU A 86 13.26 -22.22 -20.30
C LEU A 86 12.86 -23.50 -19.56
N GLU A 87 11.64 -24.02 -19.79
CA GLU A 87 11.19 -25.31 -19.26
C GLU A 87 12.12 -26.45 -19.71
N ARG A 88 12.41 -26.53 -21.02
CA ARG A 88 13.32 -27.51 -21.61
C ARG A 88 14.75 -27.40 -21.06
N MET A 89 15.29 -26.19 -20.97
CA MET A 89 16.63 -25.98 -20.40
C MET A 89 16.67 -26.44 -18.94
N CYS A 90 15.68 -26.05 -18.14
CA CYS A 90 15.61 -26.38 -16.72
C CYS A 90 15.57 -27.89 -16.46
N ILE A 91 14.76 -28.62 -17.22
CA ILE A 91 14.61 -30.07 -17.05
C ILE A 91 15.84 -30.85 -17.56
N ASN A 92 16.59 -30.29 -18.51
CA ASN A 92 17.87 -30.84 -19.00
C ASN A 92 19.02 -30.57 -18.02
N ALA A 93 19.05 -29.40 -17.39
CA ALA A 93 20.19 -28.97 -16.56
C ALA A 93 20.24 -29.66 -15.18
N VAL A 94 19.09 -30.06 -14.64
CA VAL A 94 19.00 -30.69 -13.31
C VAL A 94 18.32 -32.04 -13.44
N PRO A 95 18.92 -33.16 -13.00
CA PRO A 95 18.29 -34.48 -13.10
C PRO A 95 17.05 -34.61 -12.18
N ALA A 96 16.17 -35.56 -12.49
CA ALA A 96 15.02 -35.87 -11.67
C ALA A 96 15.43 -36.38 -10.28
N LYS A 97 14.65 -36.04 -9.25
CA LYS A 97 14.73 -36.77 -7.99
C LYS A 97 14.19 -38.19 -8.21
N THR A 98 14.99 -39.18 -7.83
CA THR A 98 14.75 -40.61 -8.12
C THR A 98 13.66 -41.26 -7.26
N LYS A 99 13.17 -40.63 -6.19
CA LYS A 99 12.21 -41.25 -5.26
C LYS A 99 10.94 -40.42 -5.10
N PHE A 100 9.81 -40.97 -5.51
CA PHE A 100 8.50 -40.50 -5.08
C PHE A 100 8.12 -41.12 -3.74
N LEU A 101 7.43 -40.36 -2.90
CA LEU A 101 6.77 -40.91 -1.73
C LEU A 101 5.51 -41.65 -2.21
N ARG A 102 5.53 -42.97 -2.18
CA ARG A 102 4.36 -43.79 -2.47
C ARG A 102 3.39 -43.71 -1.29
N LEU A 103 2.17 -43.25 -1.54
CA LEU A 103 1.10 -43.27 -0.53
C LEU A 103 0.59 -44.71 -0.35
N PRO A 104 0.06 -45.07 0.84
CA PRO A 104 -0.62 -46.34 1.04
C PRO A 104 -1.73 -46.56 0.01
N PRO A 105 -1.89 -47.78 -0.52
CA PRO A 105 -2.88 -48.06 -1.56
C PRO A 105 -4.30 -47.86 -1.02
N ARG A 106 -5.11 -47.13 -1.79
CA ARG A 106 -6.56 -47.01 -1.58
C ARG A 106 -7.29 -48.29 -2.02
N PRO A 107 -8.50 -48.57 -1.50
CA PRO A 107 -9.19 -49.84 -1.77
C PRO A 107 -9.74 -49.97 -3.20
N LYS A 108 -10.00 -48.86 -3.89
CA LYS A 108 -10.66 -48.86 -5.20
C LYS A 108 -9.62 -48.77 -6.32
N LYS A 109 -9.63 -49.74 -7.25
CA LYS A 109 -8.75 -49.78 -8.43
C LYS A 109 -9.31 -48.95 -9.59
N VAL A 110 -8.44 -48.42 -10.43
CA VAL A 110 -8.79 -47.68 -11.66
C VAL A 110 -8.11 -48.31 -12.88
N ALA A 111 -8.87 -48.48 -13.95
CA ALA A 111 -8.35 -48.89 -15.25
C ALA A 111 -8.18 -47.65 -16.14
N VAL A 112 -7.01 -47.53 -16.77
CA VAL A 112 -6.68 -46.49 -17.75
C VAL A 112 -6.46 -47.19 -19.08
N ILE A 113 -7.29 -46.91 -20.07
CA ILE A 113 -7.30 -47.58 -21.37
C ILE A 113 -6.77 -46.61 -22.41
N GLY A 114 -5.62 -46.94 -22.98
CA GLY A 114 -4.86 -46.04 -23.85
C GLY A 114 -3.57 -45.58 -23.19
N ALA A 115 -2.62 -45.17 -24.03
CA ALA A 115 -1.27 -44.82 -23.64
C ALA A 115 -0.80 -43.47 -24.21
N GLY A 116 -1.77 -42.64 -24.63
CA GLY A 116 -1.59 -41.25 -25.04
C GLY A 116 -1.20 -40.31 -23.88
N PRO A 117 -0.84 -39.04 -24.18
CA PRO A 117 -0.49 -38.01 -23.19
C PRO A 117 -1.50 -37.88 -22.03
N SER A 118 -2.79 -37.90 -22.34
CA SER A 118 -3.88 -37.76 -21.38
C SER A 118 -3.96 -38.95 -20.44
N SER A 119 -3.81 -40.17 -20.98
CA SER A 119 -3.84 -41.44 -20.23
C SER A 119 -2.65 -41.56 -19.27
N LEU A 120 -1.46 -41.22 -19.73
CA LEU A 120 -0.25 -41.18 -18.89
C LEU A 120 -0.41 -40.17 -17.75
N THR A 121 -1.05 -39.03 -18.01
CA THR A 121 -1.36 -38.01 -17.00
C THR A 121 -2.34 -38.53 -15.96
N VAL A 122 -3.42 -39.20 -16.39
CA VAL A 122 -4.40 -39.81 -15.48
C VAL A 122 -3.74 -40.84 -14.57
N ALA A 123 -2.93 -41.73 -15.15
CA ALA A 123 -2.21 -42.74 -14.39
C ALA A 123 -1.27 -42.10 -13.35
N PHE A 124 -0.54 -41.05 -13.75
CA PHE A 124 0.37 -40.33 -12.85
C PHE A 124 -0.37 -39.66 -11.68
N ASP A 125 -1.39 -38.84 -11.97
CA ASP A 125 -2.08 -38.06 -10.94
C ASP A 125 -2.89 -38.95 -9.98
N LEU A 126 -3.48 -40.06 -10.45
CA LEU A 126 -4.19 -41.02 -9.61
C LEU A 126 -3.24 -41.87 -8.76
N ALA A 127 -2.13 -42.36 -9.32
CA ALA A 127 -1.14 -43.13 -8.58
C ALA A 127 -0.47 -42.29 -7.48
N LYS A 128 -0.19 -41.00 -7.76
CA LYS A 128 0.32 -40.04 -6.76
C LYS A 128 -0.64 -39.83 -5.60
N LYS A 129 -1.96 -40.03 -5.80
CA LYS A 129 -3.00 -39.98 -4.76
C LYS A 129 -3.25 -41.33 -4.05
N GLY A 130 -2.51 -42.37 -4.43
CA GLY A 130 -2.56 -43.70 -3.83
C GLY A 130 -3.61 -44.65 -4.42
N HIS A 131 -4.26 -44.29 -5.53
CA HIS A 131 -5.16 -45.24 -6.21
C HIS A 131 -4.33 -46.31 -6.94
N PRO A 132 -4.65 -47.61 -6.81
CA PRO A 132 -4.07 -48.65 -7.65
C PRO A 132 -4.53 -48.45 -9.10
N VAL A 133 -3.59 -48.26 -10.03
CA VAL A 133 -3.86 -48.00 -11.45
C VAL A 133 -3.30 -49.13 -12.32
N THR A 134 -4.13 -49.65 -13.21
CA THR A 134 -3.69 -50.50 -14.33
C THR A 134 -3.84 -49.74 -15.63
N LEU A 135 -2.75 -49.53 -16.36
CA LEU A 135 -2.73 -48.90 -17.68
C LEU A 135 -2.66 -49.97 -18.76
N PHE A 136 -3.69 -50.05 -19.59
CA PHE A 136 -3.78 -50.96 -20.74
C PHE A 136 -3.24 -50.27 -21.99
N HIS A 137 -2.29 -50.90 -22.66
CA HIS A 137 -1.66 -50.38 -23.87
C HIS A 137 -1.50 -51.45 -24.95
N LEU A 138 -1.34 -51.03 -26.20
CA LEU A 138 -1.06 -51.92 -27.33
C LEU A 138 0.42 -52.36 -27.37
N PRO A 139 0.79 -53.35 -28.21
CA PRO A 139 2.17 -53.89 -28.24
C PRO A 139 3.28 -52.87 -28.54
N GLY A 140 2.95 -51.70 -29.09
CA GLY A 140 3.90 -50.59 -29.29
C GLY A 140 4.42 -49.96 -27.99
N GLY A 141 3.80 -50.27 -26.85
CA GLY A 141 4.19 -49.75 -25.53
C GLY A 141 3.58 -48.37 -25.21
N PRO A 142 3.58 -47.95 -23.93
CA PRO A 142 3.15 -46.61 -23.57
C PRO A 142 4.08 -45.55 -24.15
N GLY A 143 3.52 -44.48 -24.71
CA GLY A 143 4.32 -43.44 -25.36
C GLY A 143 4.73 -43.75 -26.80
N SER A 144 4.21 -44.80 -27.44
CA SER A 144 4.56 -45.15 -28.84
C SER A 144 4.33 -44.01 -29.84
N TRP A 145 3.37 -43.12 -29.56
CA TRP A 145 3.07 -41.90 -30.32
C TRP A 145 4.24 -40.89 -30.35
N LEU A 146 5.23 -41.03 -29.47
CA LEU A 146 6.45 -40.24 -29.46
C LEU A 146 7.42 -40.59 -30.58
N CYS A 147 7.23 -41.71 -31.30
CA CYS A 147 8.11 -42.11 -32.40
C CYS A 147 8.21 -41.06 -33.54
N LYS A 148 7.24 -40.14 -33.61
CA LYS A 148 7.20 -39.03 -34.57
C LYS A 148 7.87 -37.75 -34.07
N VAL A 149 8.30 -37.71 -32.81
CA VAL A 149 8.96 -36.55 -32.20
C VAL A 149 10.46 -36.58 -32.52
N PRO A 150 11.05 -35.48 -33.03
CA PRO A 150 12.48 -35.44 -33.27
C PRO A 150 13.29 -35.71 -32.00
N GLU A 151 14.37 -36.50 -32.11
CA GLU A 151 15.29 -36.84 -31.01
C GLU A 151 15.85 -35.59 -30.29
N LEU A 152 15.95 -34.50 -31.04
CA LEU A 152 16.39 -33.21 -30.56
C LEU A 152 15.43 -32.52 -29.57
N VAL A 153 14.15 -32.87 -29.65
CA VAL A 153 13.11 -32.44 -28.70
C VAL A 153 13.02 -33.40 -27.52
N LEU A 154 13.16 -34.70 -27.78
CA LEU A 154 13.08 -35.76 -26.79
C LEU A 154 14.27 -36.72 -26.95
N SER A 155 15.27 -36.57 -26.09
CA SER A 155 16.46 -37.43 -26.12
C SER A 155 16.12 -38.89 -25.77
N GLU A 156 16.89 -39.81 -26.32
CA GLU A 156 16.78 -41.25 -26.05
C GLU A 156 16.84 -41.53 -24.53
N GLY A 157 15.95 -42.41 -24.03
CA GLY A 157 15.88 -42.79 -22.62
C GLY A 157 14.94 -41.95 -21.74
N VAL A 158 14.52 -40.75 -22.16
CA VAL A 158 13.65 -39.88 -21.33
C VAL A 158 12.28 -40.50 -21.09
N LEU A 159 11.72 -41.15 -22.11
CA LEU A 159 10.44 -41.86 -21.99
C LEU A 159 10.56 -43.01 -21.00
N GLU A 160 11.60 -43.84 -21.15
CA GLU A 160 11.87 -44.97 -20.27
C GLU A 160 12.05 -44.53 -18.82
N GLU A 161 12.77 -43.43 -18.58
CA GLU A 161 12.92 -42.84 -17.25
C GLU A 161 11.58 -42.41 -16.65
N GLU A 162 10.73 -41.71 -17.41
CA GLU A 162 9.41 -41.28 -16.94
C GLU A 162 8.43 -42.46 -16.74
N LEU A 163 8.52 -43.51 -17.55
CA LEU A 163 7.75 -44.74 -17.37
C LEU A 163 8.21 -45.54 -16.15
N GLN A 164 9.52 -45.63 -15.90
CA GLN A 164 10.06 -46.23 -14.68
C GLN A 164 9.61 -45.47 -13.43
N ARG A 165 9.59 -44.14 -13.51
CA ARG A 165 9.04 -43.27 -12.46
C ARG A 165 7.57 -43.56 -12.20
N LEU A 166 6.78 -43.74 -13.25
CA LEU A 166 5.36 -44.08 -13.17
C LEU A 166 5.15 -45.50 -12.58
N ALA A 167 5.95 -46.48 -12.99
CA ALA A 167 5.99 -47.81 -12.39
C ALA A 167 6.35 -47.76 -10.89
N GLY A 168 7.30 -46.89 -10.51
CA GLY A 168 7.71 -46.66 -9.13
C GLY A 168 6.59 -46.07 -8.25
N LEU A 169 5.62 -45.37 -8.83
CA LEU A 169 4.39 -44.95 -8.15
C LEU A 169 3.38 -46.10 -7.95
N GLY A 170 3.62 -47.25 -8.58
CA GLY A 170 2.78 -48.45 -8.49
C GLY A 170 1.77 -48.59 -9.62
N VAL A 171 1.97 -47.92 -10.75
CA VAL A 171 1.18 -48.15 -11.97
C VAL A 171 1.57 -49.49 -12.58
N ASN A 172 0.59 -50.33 -12.85
CA ASN A 172 0.77 -51.60 -13.54
C ASN A 172 0.53 -51.43 -15.04
N PHE A 173 1.52 -51.77 -15.87
CA PHE A 173 1.37 -51.71 -17.33
C PHE A 173 0.93 -53.08 -17.86
N CYS A 174 -0.18 -53.11 -18.60
CA CYS A 174 -0.76 -54.33 -19.15
C CYS A 174 -0.87 -54.22 -20.68
N GLN A 175 -0.09 -55.04 -21.37
CA GLN A 175 -0.16 -55.13 -22.83
C GLN A 175 -1.36 -55.96 -23.27
N VAL A 176 -2.14 -55.44 -24.22
CA VAL A 176 -3.29 -56.11 -24.83
C VAL A 176 -3.23 -56.02 -26.35
N SER A 177 -3.94 -56.91 -27.06
CA SER A 177 -3.98 -56.91 -28.52
C SER A 177 -4.96 -55.88 -29.11
N VAL A 178 -6.01 -55.53 -28.36
CA VAL A 178 -7.08 -54.60 -28.77
C VAL A 178 -7.54 -53.79 -27.56
N LEU A 179 -7.74 -52.49 -27.73
CA LEU A 179 -8.40 -51.61 -26.76
C LEU A 179 -9.89 -51.55 -27.09
N GLY A 180 -10.72 -52.34 -26.42
CA GLY A 180 -12.15 -52.45 -26.72
C GLY A 180 -13.01 -52.64 -25.47
N GLU A 181 -14.33 -52.73 -25.67
CA GLU A 181 -15.36 -52.70 -24.61
C GLU A 181 -15.18 -53.74 -23.50
N ALA A 182 -14.58 -54.87 -23.83
CA ALA A 182 -14.24 -55.92 -22.86
C ALA A 182 -13.26 -55.45 -21.75
N LEU A 183 -12.55 -54.33 -21.94
CA LEU A 183 -11.63 -53.79 -20.94
C LEU A 183 -12.32 -52.88 -19.93
N TRP A 184 -13.34 -52.11 -20.32
CA TRP A 184 -14.03 -51.15 -19.45
C TRP A 184 -15.35 -51.65 -18.85
N THR A 185 -15.55 -52.96 -18.87
CA THR A 185 -16.70 -53.67 -18.27
C THR A 185 -16.28 -54.60 -17.13
N GLN A 186 -15.00 -54.57 -16.73
CA GLN A 186 -14.45 -55.48 -15.72
C GLN A 186 -14.79 -55.04 -14.29
N ASP A 187 -15.54 -55.88 -13.56
CA ASP A 187 -16.03 -55.58 -12.20
C ASP A 187 -14.93 -55.30 -11.16
N GLU A 188 -13.67 -55.68 -11.42
CA GLU A 188 -12.58 -55.43 -10.49
C GLU A 188 -12.15 -53.95 -10.39
N PHE A 189 -12.54 -53.12 -11.37
CA PHE A 189 -12.23 -51.70 -11.40
C PHE A 189 -13.44 -50.85 -10.99
N ALA A 190 -13.20 -49.87 -10.14
CA ALA A 190 -14.23 -48.97 -9.64
C ALA A 190 -14.49 -47.76 -10.56
N ALA A 191 -13.55 -47.46 -11.46
CA ALA A 191 -13.65 -46.41 -12.47
C ALA A 191 -12.74 -46.72 -13.66
N PHE A 192 -13.11 -46.17 -14.82
CA PHE A 192 -12.38 -46.35 -16.07
C PHE A 192 -12.10 -44.99 -16.72
N TYR A 193 -10.88 -44.81 -17.20
CA TYR A 193 -10.51 -43.71 -18.09
C TYR A 193 -10.21 -44.26 -19.48
N ILE A 194 -10.71 -43.59 -20.50
CA ILE A 194 -10.51 -43.96 -21.89
C ILE A 194 -9.83 -42.79 -22.62
N GLY A 195 -8.58 -42.98 -23.04
CA GLY A 195 -7.82 -41.98 -23.79
C GLY A 195 -8.17 -42.01 -25.28
N GLN A 196 -8.54 -40.86 -25.83
CA GLN A 196 -8.87 -40.68 -27.26
C GLN A 196 -7.68 -40.17 -28.09
N ASP A 197 -6.54 -39.95 -27.44
CA ASP A 197 -5.29 -39.43 -28.01
C ASP A 197 -4.24 -40.50 -28.31
N ASP A 198 -4.65 -41.77 -28.38
CA ASP A 198 -3.79 -42.89 -28.79
C ASP A 198 -3.84 -43.11 -30.32
N GLU A 199 -2.75 -43.60 -30.92
CA GLU A 199 -2.59 -43.68 -32.39
C GLU A 199 -3.42 -44.78 -33.06
N TYR A 200 -4.15 -45.59 -32.29
CA TYR A 200 -4.85 -46.78 -32.75
C TYR A 200 -6.31 -46.87 -32.30
N VAL A 201 -6.96 -45.72 -32.11
CA VAL A 201 -8.40 -45.67 -31.85
C VAL A 201 -9.16 -46.01 -33.15
N GLU A 202 -9.20 -47.29 -33.52
CA GLU A 202 -10.16 -47.82 -34.49
C GLU A 202 -11.32 -48.51 -33.75
N GLY A 203 -12.57 -48.23 -34.15
CA GLY A 203 -13.76 -48.93 -33.65
C GLY A 203 -14.53 -48.22 -32.51
N ASP A 204 -15.18 -49.01 -31.65
CA ASP A 204 -16.25 -48.60 -30.71
C ASP A 204 -15.86 -47.54 -29.65
N LEU A 205 -14.57 -47.24 -29.49
CA LEU A 205 -14.07 -46.11 -28.69
C LEU A 205 -14.59 -44.74 -29.19
N LEU A 206 -14.94 -44.63 -30.48
CA LEU A 206 -15.55 -43.45 -31.11
C LEU A 206 -17.05 -43.27 -30.77
N LYS A 207 -17.69 -44.25 -30.12
CA LYS A 207 -19.14 -44.27 -29.83
C LYS A 207 -19.48 -43.98 -28.37
N LEU A 208 -18.53 -43.53 -27.57
CA LEU A 208 -18.69 -43.33 -26.12
C LEU A 208 -19.59 -42.15 -25.73
N GLY A 209 -20.08 -41.37 -26.70
CA GLY A 209 -20.89 -40.17 -26.47
C GLY A 209 -20.05 -38.92 -26.20
N VAL A 210 -20.72 -37.80 -25.95
CA VAL A 210 -20.07 -36.52 -25.66
C VAL A 210 -19.83 -36.42 -24.16
N PRO A 211 -18.57 -36.30 -23.68
CA PRO A 211 -18.30 -36.12 -22.26
C PRO A 211 -18.72 -34.73 -21.78
N ASP A 212 -18.99 -34.64 -20.48
CA ASP A 212 -19.13 -33.35 -19.81
C ASP A 212 -17.83 -32.53 -19.96
N SER A 213 -17.95 -31.28 -20.39
CA SER A 213 -16.81 -30.44 -20.79
C SER A 213 -15.90 -30.00 -19.63
N ILE A 214 -16.35 -30.19 -18.39
CA ILE A 214 -15.64 -29.79 -17.18
C ILE A 214 -15.07 -31.03 -16.47
N THR A 215 -15.91 -32.06 -16.31
CA THR A 215 -15.61 -33.24 -15.51
C THR A 215 -15.13 -34.40 -16.37
N PHE A 216 -15.25 -34.34 -17.69
CA PHE A 216 -14.81 -35.42 -18.58
C PHE A 216 -15.49 -36.77 -18.29
N SER A 217 -16.62 -36.76 -17.56
CA SER A 217 -17.43 -37.94 -17.31
C SER A 217 -18.37 -38.21 -18.48
N LEU A 218 -18.65 -39.48 -18.72
CA LEU A 218 -19.67 -39.93 -19.66
C LEU A 218 -21.00 -40.19 -18.93
N GLU A 219 -22.08 -40.38 -19.69
CA GLU A 219 -23.41 -40.68 -19.14
C GLU A 219 -23.45 -42.00 -18.35
N THR A 220 -22.58 -42.95 -18.71
CA THR A 220 -22.45 -44.22 -17.99
C THR A 220 -21.69 -44.01 -16.70
N GLU A 221 -22.28 -44.44 -15.58
CA GLU A 221 -21.63 -44.38 -14.27
C GLU A 221 -20.25 -45.06 -14.32
N ARG A 222 -19.23 -44.40 -13.74
CA ARG A 222 -17.82 -44.86 -13.64
C ARG A 222 -16.93 -44.67 -14.89
N LEU A 223 -17.45 -44.17 -16.01
CA LEU A 223 -16.66 -43.94 -17.23
C LEU A 223 -16.24 -42.46 -17.40
N PHE A 224 -14.98 -42.24 -17.75
CA PHE A 224 -14.38 -40.93 -18.02
C PHE A 224 -13.53 -40.99 -19.29
N THR A 225 -13.39 -39.88 -20.02
CA THR A 225 -12.64 -39.85 -21.28
C THR A 225 -11.93 -38.51 -21.48
N GLY A 226 -10.86 -38.46 -22.26
CA GLY A 226 -10.15 -37.22 -22.59
C GLY A 226 -9.17 -37.43 -23.74
N GLY A 227 -8.29 -36.47 -24.00
CA GLY A 227 -7.43 -36.52 -25.19
C GLY A 227 -8.20 -36.19 -26.47
N LEU A 228 -9.17 -35.28 -26.37
CA LEU A 228 -10.16 -34.98 -27.41
C LEU A 228 -9.70 -33.90 -28.39
N SER A 229 -8.46 -33.43 -28.27
CA SER A 229 -7.96 -32.37 -29.14
C SER A 229 -7.84 -32.87 -30.58
N VAL A 230 -8.41 -32.10 -31.52
CA VAL A 230 -8.31 -32.39 -32.96
C VAL A 230 -6.86 -32.31 -33.45
N GLU A 231 -6.55 -33.03 -34.52
CA GLU A 231 -5.18 -33.19 -35.02
C GLU A 231 -4.47 -31.85 -35.32
N ASN A 232 -5.21 -30.85 -35.82
CA ASN A 232 -4.69 -29.52 -36.16
C ASN A 232 -4.72 -28.51 -34.99
N HIS A 233 -5.01 -28.94 -33.76
CA HIS A 233 -5.03 -28.04 -32.61
C HIS A 233 -3.62 -27.53 -32.29
N LYS A 234 -3.42 -26.21 -32.28
CA LYS A 234 -2.10 -25.56 -32.13
C LYS A 234 -1.33 -25.94 -30.86
N TYR A 235 -2.05 -26.19 -29.77
CA TYR A 235 -1.49 -26.56 -28.46
C TYR A 235 -2.02 -27.94 -28.02
N ARG A 236 -2.02 -28.90 -28.95
CA ARG A 236 -2.69 -30.20 -28.79
C ARG A 236 -2.14 -30.95 -27.59
N PHE A 237 -0.82 -31.11 -27.52
CA PHE A 237 -0.17 -31.93 -26.50
C PHE A 237 -0.51 -31.46 -25.08
N ILE A 238 -0.30 -30.17 -24.80
CA ILE A 238 -0.53 -29.64 -23.45
C ILE A 238 -2.03 -29.59 -23.09
N THR A 239 -2.90 -29.41 -24.07
CA THR A 239 -4.35 -29.50 -23.87
C THR A 239 -4.76 -30.93 -23.50
N ASP A 240 -4.27 -31.95 -24.19
CA ASP A 240 -4.59 -33.35 -23.88
C ASP A 240 -4.08 -33.76 -22.49
N VAL A 241 -2.88 -33.32 -22.11
CA VAL A 241 -2.36 -33.46 -20.73
C VAL A 241 -3.31 -32.80 -19.72
N SER A 242 -3.80 -31.58 -20.01
CA SER A 242 -4.75 -30.87 -19.15
C SER A 242 -6.09 -31.60 -19.01
N GLN A 243 -6.62 -32.16 -20.10
CA GLN A 243 -7.86 -32.95 -20.07
C GLN A 243 -7.68 -34.21 -19.22
N GLY A 244 -6.55 -34.91 -19.38
CA GLY A 244 -6.21 -36.06 -18.54
C GLY A 244 -6.18 -35.71 -17.04
N ARG A 245 -5.60 -34.56 -16.69
CA ARG A 245 -5.62 -34.07 -15.30
C ARG A 245 -7.02 -33.80 -14.77
N GLU A 246 -7.85 -33.09 -15.53
CA GLU A 246 -9.21 -32.78 -15.11
C GLU A 246 -10.05 -34.06 -14.94
N ALA A 247 -9.86 -35.05 -15.82
CA ALA A 247 -10.46 -36.38 -15.70
C ALA A 247 -9.96 -37.14 -14.46
N ALA A 248 -8.66 -37.11 -14.18
CA ALA A 248 -8.08 -37.73 -12.97
C ALA A 248 -8.66 -37.12 -11.69
N VAL A 249 -8.87 -35.79 -11.68
CA VAL A 249 -9.53 -35.09 -10.59
C VAL A 249 -11.00 -35.55 -10.44
N SER A 250 -11.72 -35.75 -11.54
CA SER A 250 -13.08 -36.29 -11.53
C SER A 250 -13.14 -37.70 -10.98
N ILE A 251 -12.27 -38.60 -11.46
CA ILE A 251 -12.20 -39.99 -11.01
C ILE A 251 -11.92 -40.04 -9.52
N ASP A 252 -10.95 -39.26 -9.03
CA ASP A 252 -10.63 -39.21 -7.60
C ASP A 252 -11.82 -38.75 -6.75
N ARG A 253 -12.55 -37.71 -7.19
CA ARG A 253 -13.77 -37.22 -6.50
C ARG A 253 -14.89 -38.24 -6.54
N PHE A 254 -15.13 -38.86 -7.69
CA PHE A 254 -16.11 -39.91 -7.88
C PHE A 254 -15.87 -41.08 -6.90
N LEU A 255 -14.63 -41.56 -6.82
CA LEU A 255 -14.25 -42.67 -5.95
C LEU A 255 -14.41 -42.32 -4.45
N GLN A 256 -14.36 -41.05 -4.09
CA GLN A 256 -14.59 -40.54 -2.74
C GLN A 256 -16.06 -40.22 -2.44
N GLY A 257 -16.96 -40.29 -3.43
CA GLY A 257 -18.35 -39.86 -3.27
C GLY A 257 -18.52 -38.35 -3.13
N ALA A 258 -17.56 -37.57 -3.61
CA ALA A 258 -17.60 -36.11 -3.59
C ALA A 258 -18.23 -35.54 -4.87
N SER A 259 -18.74 -34.30 -4.80
CA SER A 259 -19.23 -33.58 -5.99
C SER A 259 -18.14 -33.47 -7.05
N LEU A 260 -18.47 -33.79 -8.31
CA LEU A 260 -17.54 -33.69 -9.43
C LEU A 260 -17.27 -32.25 -9.86
N THR A 261 -18.20 -31.33 -9.62
CA THR A 261 -18.16 -29.94 -10.11
C THR A 261 -17.80 -28.91 -9.04
N ALA A 262 -17.99 -29.24 -7.76
CA ALA A 262 -17.73 -28.30 -6.67
C ALA A 262 -16.25 -27.87 -6.59
N ALA A 263 -16.02 -26.56 -6.42
CA ALA A 263 -14.71 -25.95 -6.24
C ALA A 263 -13.70 -26.29 -7.36
N ARG A 264 -14.17 -26.49 -8.59
CA ARG A 264 -13.28 -26.47 -9.76
C ARG A 264 -12.79 -25.07 -10.04
N VAL A 265 -11.55 -25.01 -10.54
CA VAL A 265 -10.93 -23.76 -10.98
C VAL A 265 -11.04 -23.75 -12.49
N ASP A 266 -11.82 -22.83 -13.03
CA ASP A 266 -11.97 -22.70 -14.48
C ASP A 266 -10.63 -22.36 -15.15
N LEU A 267 -10.43 -22.90 -16.35
CA LEU A 267 -9.35 -22.45 -17.22
C LEU A 267 -9.57 -20.98 -17.54
N ARG A 268 -8.63 -20.15 -17.10
CA ARG A 268 -8.76 -18.70 -17.23
C ARG A 268 -8.38 -18.19 -18.62
N HIS A 269 -7.69 -18.99 -19.44
CA HIS A 269 -7.22 -18.60 -20.78
C HIS A 269 -6.54 -17.23 -20.79
N GLY A 270 -5.65 -17.01 -19.83
CA GLY A 270 -4.91 -15.76 -19.65
C GLY A 270 -5.69 -14.65 -18.94
N LYS A 271 -7.00 -14.78 -18.73
CA LYS A 271 -7.82 -13.79 -18.03
C LYS A 271 -7.42 -13.71 -16.55
N THR A 272 -7.01 -12.53 -16.12
CA THR A 272 -6.67 -12.26 -14.72
C THR A 272 -7.03 -10.82 -14.37
N ASN A 273 -7.40 -10.60 -13.11
CA ASN A 273 -7.58 -9.27 -12.57
C ASN A 273 -6.25 -8.64 -12.11
N LEU A 274 -5.12 -9.38 -12.17
CA LEU A 274 -3.82 -8.85 -11.81
C LEU A 274 -3.41 -7.73 -12.79
N TYR A 275 -3.30 -6.51 -12.27
CA TYR A 275 -2.76 -5.37 -12.97
C TYR A 275 -1.23 -5.31 -12.82
N THR A 276 -0.53 -4.95 -13.89
CA THR A 276 0.92 -4.69 -13.88
C THR A 276 1.18 -3.55 -14.86
N SER A 277 1.65 -2.40 -14.37
CA SER A 277 2.04 -1.29 -15.23
C SER A 277 3.27 -1.69 -16.06
N LEU A 278 3.23 -1.34 -17.36
CA LEU A 278 4.35 -1.47 -18.29
C LEU A 278 5.14 -0.16 -18.45
N ASP A 279 4.75 0.89 -17.74
CA ASP A 279 5.32 2.22 -17.88
C ASP A 279 6.79 2.23 -17.43
N GLY A 280 7.66 2.82 -18.24
CA GLY A 280 9.09 2.92 -17.97
C GLY A 280 9.90 1.64 -18.23
N LEU A 281 9.26 0.55 -18.68
CA LEU A 281 9.97 -0.67 -19.06
C LEU A 281 10.63 -0.53 -20.44
N GLN A 282 11.86 -1.00 -20.55
CA GLN A 282 12.61 -0.99 -21.81
C GLN A 282 12.20 -2.15 -22.71
N ARG A 283 12.18 -1.89 -24.01
CA ARG A 283 12.01 -2.92 -25.04
C ARG A 283 13.28 -3.75 -25.12
N GLU A 284 13.15 -5.07 -25.03
CA GLU A 284 14.27 -6.00 -25.25
C GLU A 284 13.80 -7.22 -26.03
N GLU A 285 14.50 -7.54 -27.09
CA GLU A 285 14.19 -8.68 -27.96
C GLU A 285 14.44 -10.02 -27.26
N VAL A 286 13.73 -11.05 -27.71
CA VAL A 286 13.87 -12.44 -27.22
C VAL A 286 15.30 -12.93 -27.45
N VAL A 287 15.85 -13.63 -26.47
CA VAL A 287 17.15 -14.30 -26.64
C VAL A 287 16.96 -15.46 -27.61
N VAL A 288 17.72 -15.47 -28.70
CA VAL A 288 17.74 -16.58 -29.66
C VAL A 288 18.82 -17.57 -29.22
N PRO A 289 18.51 -18.86 -29.03
CA PRO A 289 19.52 -19.87 -28.73
C PRO A 289 20.58 -19.96 -29.83
N ALA A 290 21.85 -20.03 -29.46
CA ALA A 290 22.95 -20.09 -30.43
C ALA A 290 22.92 -21.34 -31.33
N ASP A 291 22.45 -22.47 -30.80
CA ASP A 291 22.31 -23.72 -31.56
C ASP A 291 20.96 -23.83 -32.31
N GLY A 292 20.01 -22.93 -32.03
CA GLY A 292 18.65 -22.92 -32.55
C GLY A 292 17.69 -23.92 -31.89
N LEU A 293 18.12 -24.64 -30.84
CA LEU A 293 17.47 -25.85 -30.34
C LEU A 293 17.05 -25.73 -28.87
N GLY A 294 17.88 -25.08 -28.06
CA GLY A 294 17.59 -24.87 -26.65
C GLY A 294 18.60 -23.94 -26.00
N TYR A 295 18.22 -23.31 -24.89
CA TYR A 295 19.13 -22.41 -24.20
C TYR A 295 20.24 -23.16 -23.49
N THR A 296 21.46 -22.63 -23.61
CA THR A 296 22.49 -22.82 -22.59
C THR A 296 22.03 -22.19 -21.27
N LYS A 297 22.68 -22.58 -20.16
CA LYS A 297 22.42 -21.98 -18.84
C LYS A 297 22.49 -20.44 -18.87
N GLN A 298 23.50 -19.87 -19.54
CA GLN A 298 23.70 -18.43 -19.59
C GLN A 298 22.64 -17.71 -20.43
N GLU A 299 22.27 -18.27 -21.57
CA GLU A 299 21.18 -17.73 -22.40
C GLU A 299 19.84 -17.79 -21.67
N ALA A 300 19.59 -18.87 -20.92
CA ALA A 300 18.37 -19.01 -20.15
C ALA A 300 18.28 -18.01 -18.99
N ILE A 301 19.39 -17.74 -18.29
CA ILE A 301 19.44 -16.68 -17.26
C ILE A 301 19.16 -15.32 -17.90
N LYS A 302 19.76 -15.04 -19.07
CA LYS A 302 19.54 -13.79 -19.82
C LYS A 302 18.09 -13.64 -20.28
N GLU A 303 17.49 -14.70 -20.81
CA GLU A 303 16.09 -14.71 -21.21
C GLU A 303 15.16 -14.56 -20.00
N ALA A 304 15.43 -15.26 -18.91
CA ALA A 304 14.66 -15.16 -17.67
C ALA A 304 14.74 -13.75 -17.03
N ALA A 305 15.87 -13.04 -17.20
CA ALA A 305 16.03 -11.66 -16.76
C ALA A 305 15.08 -10.67 -17.45
N ARG A 306 14.56 -11.01 -18.64
CA ARG A 306 13.54 -10.21 -19.33
C ARG A 306 12.18 -10.25 -18.62
N CYS A 307 11.95 -11.23 -17.72
CA CYS A 307 10.69 -11.35 -16.98
C CYS A 307 10.46 -10.12 -16.09
N ILE A 308 9.30 -9.49 -16.25
CA ILE A 308 8.95 -8.24 -15.54
C ILE A 308 8.39 -8.47 -14.13
N ASN A 309 8.39 -9.72 -13.64
CA ASN A 309 7.80 -10.12 -12.36
C ASN A 309 6.39 -9.53 -12.15
N CYS A 310 5.42 -9.89 -13.01
CA CYS A 310 4.08 -9.29 -12.97
C CYS A 310 3.47 -9.30 -11.56
N GLU A 311 3.17 -8.10 -11.06
CA GLU A 311 2.66 -7.80 -9.73
C GLU A 311 1.90 -6.47 -9.72
N CYS A 312 0.88 -6.37 -8.87
CA CYS A 312 0.13 -5.15 -8.61
C CYS A 312 0.63 -4.51 -7.30
N LEU A 313 1.70 -3.74 -7.42
CA LEU A 313 2.31 -3.00 -6.31
C LEU A 313 2.27 -1.48 -6.49
N GLU A 314 1.38 -0.93 -7.33
CA GLU A 314 1.33 0.52 -7.63
C GLU A 314 1.26 1.41 -6.39
N CYS A 315 0.43 1.03 -5.41
CA CYS A 315 0.36 1.72 -4.12
C CYS A 315 1.68 1.64 -3.33
N VAL A 316 2.38 0.50 -3.37
CA VAL A 316 3.67 0.32 -2.69
C VAL A 316 4.79 1.06 -3.41
N LYS A 317 4.83 1.03 -4.75
CA LYS A 317 5.81 1.74 -5.58
C LYS A 317 5.81 3.25 -5.32
N ARG A 318 4.66 3.83 -4.94
CA ARG A 318 4.47 5.28 -4.76
C ARG A 318 4.32 5.71 -3.30
N CYS A 319 4.38 4.80 -2.33
CA CYS A 319 4.17 5.13 -0.91
C CYS A 319 5.36 4.67 -0.05
N VAL A 320 6.19 5.61 0.40
CA VAL A 320 7.35 5.33 1.27
C VAL A 320 6.94 4.58 2.55
N TYR A 321 5.77 4.90 3.11
CA TYR A 321 5.19 4.18 4.24
C TYR A 321 5.00 2.68 3.93
N LEU A 322 4.38 2.32 2.81
CA LEU A 322 4.18 0.92 2.47
C LEU A 322 5.50 0.19 2.16
N LYS A 323 6.46 0.87 1.51
CA LYS A 323 7.80 0.35 1.27
C LYS A 323 8.53 0.01 2.56
N GLU A 324 8.50 0.92 3.55
CA GLU A 324 9.16 0.75 4.84
C GLU A 324 8.66 -0.49 5.59
N PHE A 325 7.35 -0.76 5.55
CA PHE A 325 6.77 -1.91 6.24
C PHE A 325 6.85 -3.24 5.45
N GLY A 326 7.29 -3.19 4.17
CA GLY A 326 7.74 -4.35 3.41
C GLY A 326 6.67 -5.37 2.98
N ALA A 327 5.39 -4.98 2.97
CA ALA A 327 4.28 -5.83 2.51
C ALA A 327 3.26 -5.04 1.67
N TYR A 328 2.18 -5.71 1.24
CA TYR A 328 1.12 -5.17 0.38
C TYR A 328 -0.24 -5.11 1.11
N PRO A 329 -1.21 -4.31 0.61
CA PRO A 329 -2.43 -3.96 1.35
C PRO A 329 -3.24 -5.12 1.93
N LYS A 330 -3.43 -6.22 1.19
CA LYS A 330 -4.15 -7.41 1.69
C LYS A 330 -3.53 -7.99 2.97
N THR A 331 -2.20 -8.05 3.02
CA THR A 331 -1.46 -8.53 4.20
C THR A 331 -1.70 -7.60 5.38
N TYR A 332 -1.76 -6.29 5.16
CA TYR A 332 -2.03 -5.33 6.22
C TYR A 332 -3.47 -5.39 6.72
N ALA A 333 -4.47 -5.62 5.84
CA ALA A 333 -5.85 -5.85 6.28
C ALA A 333 -5.93 -7.02 7.28
N ARG A 334 -5.26 -8.15 6.97
CA ARG A 334 -5.14 -9.30 7.89
C ARG A 334 -4.43 -8.93 9.20
N ARG A 335 -3.33 -8.19 9.14
CA ARG A 335 -2.57 -7.77 10.34
C ARG A 335 -3.39 -6.83 11.22
N VAL A 336 -4.12 -5.88 10.65
CA VAL A 336 -5.02 -4.95 11.36
C VAL A 336 -6.15 -5.73 12.02
N TYR A 337 -6.79 -6.66 11.31
CA TYR A 337 -7.80 -7.56 11.87
C TYR A 337 -7.29 -8.32 13.10
N ASN A 338 -6.15 -8.99 12.95
CA ASN A 338 -5.55 -9.78 14.02
C ASN A 338 -5.16 -8.91 15.23
N ASN A 339 -4.73 -7.65 14.99
CA ASN A 339 -4.40 -6.70 16.05
C ASN A 339 -5.63 -6.31 16.89
N SER A 340 -6.83 -6.27 16.28
CA SER A 340 -8.09 -6.05 17.00
C SER A 340 -8.63 -7.29 17.72
N ALA A 341 -8.41 -8.49 17.17
CA ALA A 341 -8.97 -9.73 17.69
C ALA A 341 -8.21 -10.31 18.90
N ILE A 342 -6.90 -10.03 19.05
CA ILE A 342 -6.08 -10.62 20.11
C ILE A 342 -6.18 -9.81 21.40
N VAL A 343 -6.84 -10.39 22.42
CA VAL A 343 -7.14 -9.76 23.73
C VAL A 343 -5.92 -9.63 24.65
N LYS A 344 -4.83 -10.39 24.42
CA LYS A 344 -3.59 -10.32 25.23
C LYS A 344 -2.36 -10.70 24.40
N GLY A 345 -1.58 -9.73 23.93
CA GLY A 345 -0.34 -10.00 23.19
C GLY A 345 0.15 -8.83 22.35
N ASN A 346 1.45 -8.86 22.03
CA ASN A 346 2.22 -7.82 21.34
C ASN A 346 1.45 -7.21 20.15
N HIS A 347 1.01 -5.95 20.25
CA HIS A 347 0.28 -5.23 19.19
C HIS A 347 1.22 -4.83 18.05
N GLN A 348 1.65 -5.82 17.25
CA GLN A 348 2.64 -5.65 16.19
C GLN A 348 2.19 -4.69 15.08
N ALA A 349 0.89 -4.41 14.96
CA ALA A 349 0.36 -3.50 13.94
C ALA A 349 0.20 -2.04 14.42
N ASN A 350 0.35 -1.73 15.71
CA ASN A 350 0.13 -0.37 16.23
C ASN A 350 1.04 0.66 15.54
N LYS A 351 2.32 0.33 15.36
CA LYS A 351 3.26 1.22 14.65
C LYS A 351 2.82 1.44 13.21
N PHE A 352 2.38 0.39 12.51
CA PHE A 352 1.81 0.51 11.15
C PHE A 352 0.60 1.44 11.13
N ILE A 353 -0.46 1.09 11.87
CA ILE A 353 -1.74 1.82 11.92
C ILE A 353 -1.54 3.32 12.19
N ASN A 354 -0.71 3.65 13.18
CA ASN A 354 -0.51 5.04 13.60
C ASN A 354 0.47 5.81 12.69
N SER A 355 1.30 5.13 11.89
CA SER A 355 2.27 5.78 10.99
C SER A 355 1.66 6.27 9.68
N CYS A 356 0.46 5.83 9.29
CA CYS A 356 -0.16 6.26 8.03
C CYS A 356 -0.49 7.77 8.05
N SER A 357 -0.14 8.51 6.98
CA SER A 357 -0.47 9.94 6.87
C SER A 357 -1.91 10.24 6.43
N LEU A 358 -2.72 9.20 6.17
CA LEU A 358 -4.11 9.33 5.70
C LEU A 358 -4.24 10.21 4.43
N CYS A 359 -3.22 10.22 3.57
CA CYS A 359 -3.19 11.10 2.39
C CYS A 359 -3.98 10.57 1.19
N GLY A 360 -4.57 9.36 1.27
CA GLY A 360 -5.34 8.73 0.21
C GLY A 360 -4.57 8.30 -1.04
N GLN A 361 -3.24 8.49 -1.12
CA GLN A 361 -2.50 8.26 -2.40
C GLN A 361 -2.60 6.80 -2.84
N CYS A 362 -2.57 5.88 -1.87
CA CYS A 362 -2.72 4.46 -2.12
C CYS A 362 -4.03 4.11 -2.82
N GLU A 363 -5.10 4.85 -2.55
CA GLU A 363 -6.42 4.66 -3.17
C GLU A 363 -6.42 5.19 -4.60
N THR A 364 -5.96 6.45 -4.79
CA THR A 364 -5.89 7.09 -6.11
C THR A 364 -5.08 6.28 -7.13
N VAL A 365 -3.99 5.62 -6.70
CA VAL A 365 -3.13 4.86 -7.61
C VAL A 365 -3.47 3.36 -7.65
N CYS A 366 -4.43 2.90 -6.85
CA CYS A 366 -4.85 1.51 -6.86
C CYS A 366 -5.82 1.28 -8.02
N PRO A 367 -5.60 0.26 -8.87
CA PRO A 367 -6.54 -0.08 -9.94
C PRO A 367 -7.93 -0.55 -9.47
N ASN A 368 -8.11 -0.73 -8.15
CA ASN A 368 -9.33 -1.27 -7.55
C ASN A 368 -9.63 -0.56 -6.20
N ASP A 369 -9.23 0.70 -6.10
CA ASP A 369 -9.60 1.64 -5.02
C ASP A 369 -9.33 1.14 -3.58
N PHE A 370 -8.24 0.39 -3.38
CA PHE A 370 -7.84 -0.02 -2.03
C PHE A 370 -7.30 1.19 -1.25
N SER A 371 -8.07 1.67 -0.27
CA SER A 371 -7.64 2.73 0.64
C SER A 371 -6.99 2.20 1.92
N VAL A 372 -5.66 2.15 1.95
CA VAL A 372 -4.91 1.92 3.21
C VAL A 372 -5.15 3.05 4.21
N ALA A 373 -5.43 4.27 3.72
CA ALA A 373 -5.80 5.40 4.57
C ALA A 373 -7.07 5.09 5.39
N THR A 374 -8.16 4.71 4.72
CA THR A 374 -9.42 4.34 5.39
C THR A 374 -9.25 3.14 6.33
N LEU A 375 -8.55 2.08 5.87
CA LEU A 375 -8.23 0.92 6.72
C LEU A 375 -7.52 1.33 8.02
N CYS A 376 -6.54 2.24 7.94
CA CYS A 376 -5.82 2.71 9.13
C CYS A 376 -6.68 3.62 10.00
N LEU A 377 -7.51 4.49 9.41
CA LEU A 377 -8.41 5.38 10.16
C LEU A 377 -9.45 4.59 10.95
N ASP A 378 -10.09 3.59 10.33
CA ASP A 378 -11.08 2.73 11.00
C ASP A 378 -10.44 1.91 12.12
N ALA A 379 -9.20 1.43 11.90
CA ALA A 379 -8.43 0.78 12.95
C ALA A 379 -8.14 1.73 14.12
N ARG A 380 -7.77 2.99 13.86
CA ARG A 380 -7.56 3.99 14.92
C ARG A 380 -8.83 4.25 15.71
N ARG A 381 -9.97 4.44 15.05
CA ARG A 381 -11.28 4.64 15.70
C ARG A 381 -11.61 3.48 16.62
N THR A 382 -11.47 2.25 16.12
CA THR A 382 -11.69 1.02 16.91
C THR A 382 -10.76 0.98 18.13
N MET A 383 -9.46 1.24 17.93
CA MET A 383 -8.49 1.24 19.03
C MET A 383 -8.78 2.31 20.09
N VAL A 384 -9.31 3.46 19.71
CA VAL A 384 -9.72 4.51 20.67
C VAL A 384 -10.97 4.10 21.42
N GLN A 385 -11.98 3.59 20.71
CA GLN A 385 -13.25 3.14 21.30
C GLN A 385 -13.05 2.00 22.31
N GLU A 386 -12.10 1.09 22.04
CA GLU A 386 -11.78 -0.04 22.92
C GLU A 386 -10.76 0.29 24.02
N ASP A 387 -10.32 1.55 24.15
CA ASP A 387 -9.25 1.99 25.07
C ASP A 387 -7.92 1.22 24.90
N ARG A 388 -7.59 0.89 23.65
CA ARG A 388 -6.36 0.18 23.24
C ARG A 388 -5.35 1.06 22.51
N MET A 389 -5.73 2.31 22.19
CA MET A 389 -4.85 3.27 21.53
C MET A 389 -3.68 3.62 22.45
N PRO A 390 -2.41 3.45 22.02
CA PRO A 390 -1.28 3.86 22.84
C PRO A 390 -1.37 5.34 23.23
N GLY A 391 -1.36 5.63 24.53
CA GLY A 391 -1.57 6.98 25.05
C GLY A 391 -0.56 8.03 24.56
N SER A 392 0.60 7.60 24.04
CA SER A 392 1.61 8.51 23.46
C SER A 392 1.42 8.79 21.95
N ALA A 393 0.73 7.93 21.20
CA ALA A 393 0.79 7.92 19.73
C ALA A 393 0.34 9.26 19.09
N HIS A 394 -0.73 9.85 19.62
CA HIS A 394 -1.33 11.08 19.07
C HIS A 394 -1.46 12.21 20.09
N TRP A 395 -1.10 11.97 21.36
CA TRP A 395 -1.36 12.90 22.46
C TRP A 395 -0.89 14.33 22.20
N PHE A 396 0.37 14.49 21.78
CA PHE A 396 0.93 15.83 21.56
C PHE A 396 0.18 16.63 20.48
N ALA A 397 -0.24 15.97 19.40
CA ALA A 397 -1.00 16.62 18.34
C ALA A 397 -2.41 17.04 18.81
N LEU A 398 -3.02 16.24 19.69
CA LEU A 398 -4.31 16.58 20.30
C LEU A 398 -4.18 17.77 21.26
N GLU A 399 -3.10 17.86 22.04
CA GLU A 399 -2.83 19.02 22.88
C GLU A 399 -2.58 20.30 22.06
N GLU A 400 -1.85 20.21 20.95
CA GLU A 400 -1.67 21.35 20.04
C GLU A 400 -2.99 21.78 19.39
N MET A 401 -3.86 20.84 19.03
CA MET A 401 -5.22 21.12 18.55
C MET A 401 -6.04 21.87 19.61
N ARG A 402 -6.07 21.36 20.84
CA ARG A 402 -6.81 21.96 21.97
C ARG A 402 -6.28 23.35 22.30
N SER A 403 -4.96 23.54 22.30
CA SER A 403 -4.34 24.85 22.48
C SER A 403 -4.76 25.84 21.39
N ALA A 404 -4.75 25.43 20.13
CA ALA A 404 -5.18 26.29 19.03
C ALA A 404 -6.66 26.71 19.14
N ARG A 405 -7.51 25.82 19.66
CA ARG A 405 -8.95 26.08 19.91
C ARG A 405 -9.26 26.93 21.13
N THR A 406 -8.31 27.07 22.05
CA THR A 406 -8.52 27.76 23.34
C THR A 406 -7.69 29.04 23.40
N GLU A 407 -6.37 28.90 23.51
CA GLU A 407 -5.44 30.01 23.61
C GLU A 407 -5.38 30.82 22.31
N GLY A 408 -5.33 30.13 21.17
CA GLY A 408 -5.18 30.74 19.84
C GLY A 408 -6.49 31.16 19.16
N ALA A 409 -7.64 30.79 19.71
CA ALA A 409 -8.92 30.97 19.03
C ALA A 409 -9.49 32.39 19.18
N LEU A 410 -10.09 32.90 18.11
CA LEU A 410 -10.77 34.19 18.03
C LEU A 410 -11.74 34.19 16.84
N ILE A 411 -12.95 34.70 17.04
CA ILE A 411 -13.90 34.99 15.95
C ILE A 411 -14.44 36.41 16.11
N ARG A 412 -14.44 37.19 15.03
CA ARG A 412 -14.92 38.58 15.01
C ARG A 412 -15.51 38.92 13.64
N HIS A 413 -16.54 39.75 13.65
CA HIS A 413 -17.05 40.41 12.45
C HIS A 413 -15.99 41.36 11.88
N ALA A 414 -16.25 41.92 10.70
CA ALA A 414 -15.37 42.94 10.15
C ALA A 414 -15.26 44.13 11.13
N PRO A 415 -14.07 44.75 11.26
CA PRO A 415 -13.84 45.92 12.09
C PRO A 415 -14.89 47.02 11.87
N GLY A 416 -15.50 47.48 12.97
CA GLY A 416 -16.54 48.50 12.92
C GLY A 416 -17.89 48.03 12.37
N LYS A 417 -18.10 46.73 12.17
CA LYS A 417 -19.36 46.14 11.70
C LYS A 417 -19.86 45.07 12.68
N ASP A 418 -21.17 44.87 12.67
CA ASP A 418 -21.90 43.80 13.36
C ASP A 418 -22.25 42.63 12.44
N PHE A 419 -21.77 42.66 11.19
CA PHE A 419 -21.93 41.59 10.21
C PHE A 419 -20.65 41.38 9.40
N SER A 420 -20.58 40.23 8.73
CA SER A 420 -19.56 39.93 7.74
C SER A 420 -20.18 39.26 6.51
N THR A 421 -19.69 39.60 5.32
CA THR A 421 -20.01 38.89 4.08
C THR A 421 -19.19 37.60 3.96
N SER A 422 -17.96 37.64 4.48
CA SER A 422 -17.06 36.51 4.52
C SER A 422 -16.24 36.47 5.82
N LEU A 423 -15.79 35.28 6.22
CA LEU A 423 -14.85 35.07 7.32
C LEU A 423 -13.56 34.46 6.79
N PHE A 424 -12.43 35.13 7.03
CA PHE A 424 -11.13 34.54 6.74
C PHE A 424 -10.73 33.54 7.81
N TYR A 425 -10.58 32.28 7.41
CA TYR A 425 -10.14 31.15 8.22
C TYR A 425 -8.74 30.70 7.78
N PRO A 426 -7.65 31.28 8.32
CA PRO A 426 -6.28 30.92 7.88
C PRO A 426 -5.89 29.48 8.21
N GLY A 427 -6.51 28.91 9.26
CA GLY A 427 -6.11 27.64 9.84
C GLY A 427 -4.97 27.78 10.86
N CYS A 428 -5.05 26.98 11.92
CA CYS A 428 -4.14 27.07 13.08
C CYS A 428 -2.64 26.96 12.73
N GLN A 429 -2.26 26.21 11.70
CA GLN A 429 -0.86 26.02 11.32
C GLN A 429 -0.31 27.22 10.54
N LEU A 430 -1.10 27.82 9.65
CA LEU A 430 -0.68 29.04 8.95
C LEU A 430 -0.51 30.20 9.95
N ALA A 431 -1.45 30.34 10.88
CA ALA A 431 -1.38 31.30 11.98
C ALA A 431 -0.15 31.11 12.89
N GLY A 432 0.25 29.87 13.16
CA GLY A 432 1.42 29.57 14.00
C GLY A 432 2.76 29.68 13.27
N ILE A 433 2.81 29.33 11.98
CA ILE A 433 4.06 29.30 11.22
C ILE A 433 4.36 30.67 10.60
N ARG A 434 3.33 31.36 10.10
CA ARG A 434 3.44 32.61 9.33
C ARG A 434 2.45 33.66 9.82
N PRO A 435 2.53 34.11 11.10
CA PRO A 435 1.57 35.04 11.67
C PRO A 435 1.52 36.38 10.92
N GLN A 436 2.67 36.95 10.55
CA GLN A 436 2.71 38.24 9.85
C GLN A 436 2.09 38.18 8.45
N GLN A 437 2.38 37.13 7.70
CA GLN A 437 1.76 36.92 6.38
C GLN A 437 0.27 36.60 6.50
N THR A 438 -0.15 35.92 7.57
CA THR A 438 -1.57 35.71 7.87
C THR A 438 -2.28 37.05 8.07
N LEU A 439 -1.66 37.96 8.84
CA LEU A 439 -2.19 39.30 9.08
C LEU A 439 -2.21 40.15 7.81
N ARG A 440 -1.15 40.06 7.00
CA ARG A 440 -1.06 40.78 5.72
C ARG A 440 -2.12 40.31 4.73
N LEU A 441 -2.31 39.00 4.62
CA LEU A 441 -3.37 38.40 3.81
C LEU A 441 -4.75 38.84 4.30
N TYR A 442 -5.01 38.81 5.61
CA TYR A 442 -6.27 39.31 6.17
C TYR A 442 -6.51 40.78 5.77
N GLY A 443 -5.50 41.64 5.92
CA GLY A 443 -5.58 43.03 5.49
C GLY A 443 -5.92 43.17 4.00
N TYR A 444 -5.28 42.38 3.13
CA TYR A 444 -5.57 42.39 1.70
C TYR A 444 -7.00 41.93 1.38
N LEU A 445 -7.51 40.93 2.10
CA LEU A 445 -8.92 40.51 1.94
C LEU A 445 -9.89 41.63 2.36
N GLN A 446 -9.55 42.44 3.34
CA GLN A 446 -10.34 43.63 3.70
C GLN A 446 -10.26 44.76 2.68
N GLU A 447 -9.12 44.91 1.99
CA GLU A 447 -8.99 45.83 0.86
C GLU A 447 -9.91 45.40 -0.29
N LEU A 448 -10.09 44.09 -0.53
CA LEU A 448 -11.00 43.55 -1.54
C LEU A 448 -12.47 43.62 -1.12
N ASP A 449 -12.77 43.26 0.13
CA ASP A 449 -14.09 43.32 0.72
C ASP A 449 -14.00 43.80 2.20
N PRO A 450 -14.34 45.07 2.47
CA PRO A 450 -14.32 45.63 3.83
C PRO A 450 -15.29 44.96 4.81
N ALA A 451 -16.17 44.07 4.37
CA ALA A 451 -17.01 43.24 5.24
C ALA A 451 -16.41 41.86 5.56
N THR A 452 -15.12 41.65 5.29
CA THR A 452 -14.38 40.43 5.68
C THR A 452 -14.03 40.43 7.18
N GLY A 453 -14.62 39.49 7.93
CA GLY A 453 -14.27 39.18 9.32
C GLY A 453 -13.14 38.15 9.43
N LEU A 454 -12.77 37.79 10.66
CA LEU A 454 -11.68 36.86 10.94
C LEU A 454 -12.14 35.73 11.85
N TRP A 455 -11.68 34.52 11.54
CA TRP A 455 -11.89 33.34 12.37
C TRP A 455 -10.59 32.54 12.54
N LEU A 456 -9.90 32.81 13.65
CA LEU A 456 -8.76 32.02 14.11
C LEU A 456 -9.28 30.83 14.92
N ASP A 457 -9.11 29.61 14.41
CA ASP A 457 -9.46 28.39 15.14
C ASP A 457 -8.72 27.18 14.53
N CYS A 458 -8.90 26.00 15.12
CA CYS A 458 -8.49 24.72 14.53
C CYS A 458 -9.72 23.96 13.98
N CYS A 459 -9.60 23.41 12.78
CA CYS A 459 -10.67 22.65 12.12
C CYS A 459 -10.85 21.22 12.67
N GLY A 460 -10.21 20.86 13.78
CA GLY A 460 -10.36 19.54 14.40
C GLY A 460 -9.65 18.38 13.68
N ALA A 461 -8.95 18.60 12.57
CA ALA A 461 -8.32 17.54 11.78
C ALA A 461 -7.44 16.57 12.61
N PRO A 462 -6.62 17.00 13.60
CA PRO A 462 -5.87 16.07 14.45
C PRO A 462 -6.76 15.10 15.25
N GLY A 463 -7.93 15.55 15.72
CA GLY A 463 -8.92 14.70 16.40
C GLY A 463 -9.46 13.62 15.47
N HIS A 464 -9.85 14.00 14.25
CA HIS A 464 -10.27 13.07 13.19
C HIS A 464 -9.17 12.05 12.89
N TRP A 465 -7.96 12.50 12.57
CA TRP A 465 -6.82 11.64 12.24
C TRP A 465 -6.43 10.68 13.37
N ALA A 466 -6.61 11.09 14.63
CA ALA A 466 -6.34 10.28 15.81
C ALA A 466 -7.43 9.24 16.12
N GLY A 467 -8.57 9.26 15.40
CA GLY A 467 -9.73 8.43 15.67
C GLY A 467 -10.54 8.88 16.89
N ARG A 468 -10.40 10.14 17.35
CA ARG A 468 -11.15 10.72 18.47
C ARG A 468 -12.53 11.19 18.02
N VAL A 469 -13.40 10.24 17.70
CA VAL A 469 -14.72 10.51 17.08
C VAL A 469 -15.54 11.50 17.90
N GLN A 470 -15.75 11.26 19.20
CA GLN A 470 -16.54 12.14 20.07
C GLN A 470 -15.98 13.57 20.14
N GLU A 471 -14.69 13.73 20.44
CA GLU A 471 -14.04 15.05 20.50
C GLU A 471 -14.08 15.77 19.15
N PHE A 472 -13.99 15.03 18.03
CA PHE A 472 -14.10 15.61 16.70
C PHE A 472 -15.51 16.08 16.39
N ASP A 473 -16.54 15.28 16.71
CA ASP A 473 -17.94 15.63 16.47
C ASP A 473 -18.36 16.86 17.31
N GLU A 474 -17.88 16.95 18.56
CA GLU A 474 -18.05 18.14 19.41
C GLU A 474 -17.42 19.38 18.77
N ILE A 475 -16.22 19.26 18.19
CA ILE A 475 -15.57 20.37 17.46
C ILE A 475 -16.40 20.79 16.26
N MET A 476 -16.89 19.85 15.45
CA MET A 476 -17.69 20.17 14.27
C MET A 476 -18.95 20.96 14.66
N LYS A 477 -19.64 20.50 15.72
CA LYS A 477 -20.82 21.17 16.24
C LYS A 477 -20.52 22.60 16.72
N GLU A 478 -19.46 22.79 17.49
CA GLU A 478 -19.07 24.14 17.95
C GLU A 478 -18.70 25.08 16.80
N LEU A 479 -18.03 24.57 15.74
CA LEU A 479 -17.69 25.37 14.58
C LEU A 479 -18.96 25.79 13.82
N GLU A 480 -19.90 24.86 13.63
CA GLU A 480 -21.20 25.14 13.02
C GLU A 480 -21.99 26.19 13.81
N GLU A 481 -22.11 26.04 15.13
CA GLU A 481 -22.79 26.99 16.02
C GLU A 481 -22.17 28.39 15.90
N LYS A 482 -20.84 28.50 15.99
CA LYS A 482 -20.13 29.78 15.80
C LYS A 482 -20.40 30.39 14.43
N TRP A 483 -20.49 29.59 13.37
CA TRP A 483 -20.77 30.08 12.02
C TRP A 483 -22.19 30.64 11.89
N HIS A 484 -23.19 29.97 12.49
CA HIS A 484 -24.56 30.48 12.56
C HIS A 484 -24.65 31.78 13.38
N GLU A 485 -23.95 31.86 14.51
CA GLU A 485 -23.87 33.08 15.33
C GLU A 485 -23.32 34.28 14.55
N MET A 486 -22.46 34.02 13.56
CA MET A 486 -21.88 35.05 12.68
C MET A 486 -22.76 35.39 11.46
N GLY A 487 -23.96 34.80 11.34
CA GLY A 487 -24.89 35.07 10.24
C GLY A 487 -24.55 34.34 8.95
N GLU A 488 -23.96 33.14 9.04
CA GLU A 488 -23.71 32.23 7.92
C GLU A 488 -22.85 32.80 6.75
N PRO A 489 -21.77 33.55 7.02
CA PRO A 489 -20.94 34.15 5.98
C PRO A 489 -20.14 33.12 5.16
N LEU A 490 -19.69 33.49 3.98
CA LEU A 490 -18.74 32.69 3.19
C LEU A 490 -17.44 32.48 3.97
N VAL A 491 -16.99 31.25 4.17
CA VAL A 491 -15.71 30.95 4.83
C VAL A 491 -14.59 30.87 3.79
N LEU A 492 -13.59 31.75 3.89
CA LEU A 492 -12.41 31.77 3.03
C LEU A 492 -11.22 31.10 3.74
N THR A 493 -10.80 29.94 3.27
CA THR A 493 -9.75 29.15 3.92
C THR A 493 -8.35 29.43 3.34
N GLY A 494 -7.38 29.66 4.23
CA GLY A 494 -5.95 29.72 3.87
C GLY A 494 -5.24 28.36 3.89
N CYS A 495 -5.89 27.35 4.48
CA CYS A 495 -5.35 26.01 4.67
C CYS A 495 -6.18 24.98 3.91
N SER A 496 -5.54 24.24 2.99
CA SER A 496 -6.21 23.20 2.20
C SER A 496 -6.77 22.05 3.04
N THR A 497 -6.18 21.76 4.20
CA THR A 497 -6.76 20.79 5.15
C THR A 497 -8.05 21.32 5.77
N CYS A 498 -8.11 22.60 6.13
CA CYS A 498 -9.33 23.19 6.69
C CYS A 498 -10.45 23.17 5.65
N LEU A 499 -10.14 23.52 4.39
CA LEU A 499 -11.07 23.43 3.27
C LEU A 499 -11.67 22.02 3.12
N GLN A 500 -10.82 20.99 3.17
CA GLN A 500 -11.26 19.60 3.10
C GLN A 500 -12.18 19.23 4.27
N MET A 501 -11.80 19.58 5.51
CA MET A 501 -12.61 19.28 6.69
C MET A 501 -13.98 19.95 6.65
N PHE A 502 -14.07 21.22 6.24
CA PHE A 502 -15.37 21.88 6.07
C PHE A 502 -16.20 21.21 4.99
N ARG A 503 -15.65 20.92 3.81
CA ARG A 503 -16.40 20.27 2.72
C ARG A 503 -16.89 18.86 3.06
N GLU A 504 -16.09 18.07 3.78
CA GLU A 504 -16.41 16.67 4.09
C GLU A 504 -17.30 16.52 5.33
N HIS A 505 -17.18 17.41 6.32
CA HIS A 505 -17.83 17.25 7.63
C HIS A 505 -18.80 18.36 8.01
N LEU A 506 -18.77 19.50 7.32
CA LEU A 506 -19.68 20.63 7.50
C LEU A 506 -20.18 21.15 6.12
N PRO A 507 -20.77 20.30 5.27
CA PRO A 507 -21.13 20.65 3.88
C PRO A 507 -22.13 21.81 3.76
N GLN A 508 -22.84 22.14 4.84
CA GLN A 508 -23.73 23.29 4.96
C GLN A 508 -22.98 24.63 5.02
N ILE A 509 -21.73 24.64 5.48
CA ILE A 509 -20.91 25.84 5.52
C ILE A 509 -20.41 26.14 4.11
N ASN A 510 -20.84 27.27 3.55
CA ASN A 510 -20.32 27.74 2.27
C ASN A 510 -18.84 28.11 2.44
N VAL A 511 -17.95 27.33 1.81
CA VAL A 511 -16.51 27.42 2.00
C VAL A 511 -15.76 27.46 0.67
N GLU A 512 -14.78 28.35 0.57
CA GLU A 512 -13.90 28.47 -0.58
C GLU A 512 -12.42 28.63 -0.18
N SER A 513 -11.53 28.26 -1.09
CA SER A 513 -10.10 28.51 -0.96
C SER A 513 -9.77 29.98 -1.22
N VAL A 514 -8.97 30.60 -0.36
CA VAL A 514 -8.50 31.98 -0.60
C VAL A 514 -7.72 32.12 -1.91
N TRP A 515 -7.08 31.03 -2.36
CA TRP A 515 -6.31 31.01 -3.60
C TRP A 515 -7.17 31.22 -4.84
N VAL A 516 -8.45 30.83 -4.81
CA VAL A 516 -9.40 31.06 -5.91
C VAL A 516 -9.67 32.56 -6.07
N LEU A 517 -9.92 33.26 -4.96
CA LEU A 517 -10.14 34.71 -4.97
C LEU A 517 -8.89 35.47 -5.41
N LEU A 518 -7.72 35.11 -4.87
CA LEU A 518 -6.45 35.78 -5.19
C LEU A 518 -6.01 35.54 -6.65
N ALA A 519 -6.47 34.46 -7.29
CA ALA A 519 -6.21 34.23 -8.70
C ALA A 519 -6.94 35.24 -9.61
N GLU A 520 -8.07 35.79 -9.18
CA GLU A 520 -8.79 36.83 -9.91
C GLU A 520 -8.08 38.18 -9.79
N LYS A 521 -7.71 38.54 -8.55
CA LYS A 521 -7.03 39.80 -8.20
C LYS A 521 -5.81 39.50 -7.33
N PRO A 522 -4.63 39.23 -7.92
CA PRO A 522 -3.41 39.09 -7.15
C PRO A 522 -2.99 40.45 -6.57
N PRO A 523 -2.34 40.49 -5.39
CA PRO A 523 -1.82 41.72 -4.81
C PRO A 523 -0.81 42.42 -5.73
N GLU A 524 -0.82 43.75 -5.77
CA GLU A 524 0.17 44.53 -6.54
C GLU A 524 1.62 44.31 -6.06
N SER A 525 1.78 43.90 -4.80
CA SER A 525 3.07 43.52 -4.21
C SER A 525 3.62 42.20 -4.76
N ALA A 526 2.83 41.43 -5.51
CA ALA A 526 3.24 40.13 -6.00
C ALA A 526 4.36 40.25 -7.02
N LYS A 527 5.45 39.50 -6.81
CA LYS A 527 6.63 39.56 -7.67
C LYS A 527 7.20 38.18 -7.93
N ALA A 528 7.39 37.86 -9.21
CA ALA A 528 8.04 36.63 -9.63
C ALA A 528 9.46 36.54 -9.07
N CYS A 529 9.83 35.33 -8.65
CA CYS A 529 11.15 34.96 -8.14
C CYS A 529 11.85 34.00 -9.11
N ALA A 530 12.95 33.38 -8.65
CA ALA A 530 13.62 32.31 -9.40
C ALA A 530 12.64 31.17 -9.74
N PRO A 531 12.87 30.41 -10.84
CA PRO A 531 12.03 29.27 -11.18
C PRO A 531 11.96 28.22 -10.06
N MET A 532 10.76 27.71 -9.76
CA MET A 532 10.52 26.74 -8.68
C MET A 532 9.64 25.58 -9.15
N ALA A 533 9.75 24.43 -8.50
CA ALA A 533 8.86 23.30 -8.72
C ALA A 533 7.61 23.42 -7.84
N LEU A 534 6.41 23.47 -8.45
CA LEU A 534 5.16 23.53 -7.70
C LEU A 534 4.83 22.15 -7.09
N SER A 535 4.79 22.09 -5.76
CA SER A 535 4.32 20.94 -4.99
C SER A 535 2.91 21.21 -4.45
N ASP A 536 1.93 20.54 -5.05
CA ASP A 536 0.58 20.53 -4.52
C ASP A 536 0.54 19.85 -3.13
N PRO A 537 -0.32 20.30 -2.21
CA PRO A 537 -0.65 19.59 -0.97
C PRO A 537 -1.48 18.34 -1.24
N CYS A 538 -1.29 17.27 -0.46
CA CYS A 538 -2.07 16.04 -0.66
C CYS A 538 -3.59 16.24 -0.42
N THR A 539 -3.99 17.21 0.40
CA THR A 539 -5.40 17.50 0.68
C THR A 539 -6.10 18.30 -0.42
N SER A 540 -5.37 18.85 -1.39
CA SER A 540 -5.97 19.46 -2.59
C SER A 540 -5.97 18.50 -3.78
N ARG A 541 -5.59 17.23 -3.62
CA ARG A 541 -5.44 16.26 -4.73
C ARG A 541 -6.65 16.22 -5.66
N HIS A 542 -7.85 16.23 -5.09
CA HIS A 542 -9.12 16.18 -5.82
C HIS A 542 -9.79 17.56 -5.92
N ASP A 543 -9.10 18.64 -5.54
CA ASP A 543 -9.55 20.03 -5.67
C ASP A 543 -8.85 20.70 -6.86
N SER A 544 -9.27 20.31 -8.07
CA SER A 544 -8.76 20.89 -9.32
C SER A 544 -9.01 22.40 -9.39
N LYS A 545 -10.07 22.91 -8.76
CA LYS A 545 -10.39 24.34 -8.71
C LYS A 545 -9.28 25.12 -8.01
N THR A 546 -8.87 24.70 -6.81
CA THR A 546 -7.75 25.33 -6.09
C THR A 546 -6.43 25.14 -6.84
N GLN A 547 -6.14 23.93 -7.35
CA GLN A 547 -4.91 23.64 -8.08
C GLN A 547 -4.74 24.53 -9.31
N ASN A 548 -5.81 24.72 -10.08
CA ASN A 548 -5.82 25.55 -11.27
C ASN A 548 -5.74 27.04 -10.92
N ALA A 549 -6.43 27.47 -9.87
CA ALA A 549 -6.36 28.86 -9.40
C ALA A 549 -4.92 29.25 -9.00
N VAL A 550 -4.21 28.40 -8.25
CA VAL A 550 -2.82 28.66 -7.88
C VAL A 550 -1.92 28.76 -9.11
N ARG A 551 -2.05 27.83 -10.07
CA ARG A 551 -1.27 27.85 -11.30
C ARG A 551 -1.54 29.11 -12.14
N ALA A 552 -2.81 29.45 -12.35
CA ALA A 552 -3.23 30.64 -13.08
C ALA A 552 -2.76 31.93 -12.39
N MET A 553 -2.81 31.98 -11.06
CA MET A 553 -2.29 33.10 -10.27
C MET A 553 -0.77 33.25 -10.46
N MET A 554 -0.02 32.15 -10.35
CA MET A 554 1.44 32.17 -10.56
C MET A 554 1.81 32.60 -11.99
N GLU A 555 1.07 32.12 -13.00
CA GLU A 555 1.25 32.51 -14.39
C GLU A 555 1.01 34.02 -14.60
N LYS A 556 -0.08 34.58 -14.05
CA LYS A 556 -0.37 36.02 -14.11
C LYS A 556 0.72 36.88 -13.47
N ILE A 557 1.35 36.40 -12.40
CA ILE A 557 2.47 37.09 -11.71
C ILE A 557 3.78 36.96 -12.52
N GLY A 558 3.84 36.06 -13.50
CA GLY A 558 5.06 35.75 -14.27
C GLY A 558 6.01 34.80 -13.53
N GLN A 559 5.55 34.08 -12.50
CA GLN A 559 6.35 33.09 -11.80
C GLN A 559 6.57 31.86 -12.68
N SER A 560 7.82 31.55 -12.98
CA SER A 560 8.19 30.34 -13.72
C SER A 560 8.04 29.11 -12.83
N LEU A 561 7.25 28.13 -13.28
CA LEU A 561 7.04 26.85 -12.59
C LEU A 561 7.64 25.70 -13.39
N THR A 562 8.53 24.92 -12.77
CA THR A 562 9.08 23.70 -13.37
C THR A 562 8.20 22.49 -13.03
N PRO A 563 8.03 21.52 -13.95
CA PRO A 563 7.27 20.30 -13.68
C PRO A 563 7.83 19.52 -12.48
N LEU A 564 6.93 18.98 -11.66
CA LEU A 564 7.25 18.03 -10.58
C LEU A 564 6.51 16.72 -10.86
N PRO A 565 7.21 15.57 -11.03
CA PRO A 565 6.58 14.31 -11.42
C PRO A 565 5.44 13.84 -10.50
N MET A 566 5.60 14.00 -9.18
CA MET A 566 4.59 13.60 -8.19
C MET A 566 3.86 14.82 -7.62
N SER A 567 3.12 15.51 -8.47
CA SER A 567 2.26 16.66 -8.12
C SER A 567 0.82 16.44 -8.63
N GLY A 568 -0.12 17.32 -8.27
CA GLY A 568 -1.55 17.14 -8.58
C GLY A 568 -2.12 15.85 -8.01
N GLU A 569 -2.73 15.02 -8.86
CA GLU A 569 -3.32 13.72 -8.48
C GLU A 569 -2.29 12.73 -7.88
N LEU A 570 -1.02 12.85 -8.26
CA LEU A 570 0.03 11.94 -7.81
C LEU A 570 0.77 12.43 -6.57
N THR A 571 0.38 13.57 -6.00
CA THR A 571 1.03 14.18 -4.85
C THR A 571 1.25 13.21 -3.69
N GLU A 572 2.52 13.01 -3.34
CA GLU A 572 2.95 12.24 -2.17
C GLU A 572 2.70 13.00 -0.86
N CYS A 573 2.61 12.32 0.28
CA CYS A 573 2.44 12.99 1.59
C CYS A 573 3.74 13.70 2.05
N CYS A 574 3.60 14.75 2.87
CA CYS A 574 4.73 15.40 3.55
C CYS A 574 5.03 14.83 4.95
N GLY A 575 4.34 13.78 5.39
CA GLY A 575 4.50 13.18 6.73
C GLY A 575 3.82 13.93 7.88
N PHE A 576 3.16 15.08 7.63
CA PHE A 576 2.43 15.81 8.68
C PHE A 576 1.01 15.27 8.92
N GLY A 577 0.21 15.19 7.85
CA GLY A 577 -1.16 14.67 7.91
C GLY A 577 -1.20 13.26 8.49
N GLY A 578 -2.32 12.88 9.08
CA GLY A 578 -2.47 11.58 9.74
C GLY A 578 -1.58 11.39 10.97
N LEU A 579 -0.86 12.43 11.41
CA LEU A 579 0.00 12.45 12.60
C LEU A 579 1.24 11.53 12.50
N MET A 580 1.71 11.23 11.30
CA MET A 580 2.90 10.38 11.09
C MET A 580 4.13 10.94 11.80
N GLN A 581 4.39 12.25 11.71
CA GLN A 581 5.52 12.86 12.43
C GLN A 581 5.45 12.63 13.95
N ASN A 582 4.23 12.58 14.52
CA ASN A 582 4.00 12.34 15.94
C ASN A 582 4.19 10.88 16.35
N SER A 583 3.72 9.95 15.52
CA SER A 583 3.73 8.52 15.84
C SER A 583 5.01 7.81 15.38
N ASN A 584 5.68 8.30 14.33
CA ASN A 584 6.85 7.70 13.70
C ASN A 584 7.72 8.76 13.00
N PRO A 585 8.49 9.56 13.76
CA PRO A 585 9.30 10.66 13.22
C PRO A 585 10.37 10.19 12.22
N ASP A 586 10.95 9.00 12.40
CA ASP A 586 11.94 8.44 11.48
C ASP A 586 11.35 8.18 10.10
N LEU A 587 10.13 7.64 10.04
CA LEU A 587 9.42 7.47 8.77
C LEU A 587 9.07 8.82 8.15
N ALA A 588 8.66 9.81 8.96
CA ALA A 588 8.38 11.16 8.45
C ALA A 588 9.63 11.76 7.78
N LYS A 589 10.83 11.60 8.37
CA LYS A 589 12.11 12.00 7.77
C LYS A 589 12.35 11.31 6.41
N LYS A 590 12.06 10.01 6.30
CA LYS A 590 12.18 9.25 5.04
C LYS A 590 11.20 9.75 3.97
N VAL A 591 9.96 10.05 4.36
CA VAL A 591 8.91 10.59 3.48
C VAL A 591 9.28 11.97 2.94
N THR A 592 9.76 12.88 3.79
CA THR A 592 10.19 14.22 3.36
C THR A 592 11.42 14.16 2.49
N ALA A 593 12.40 13.29 2.81
CA ALA A 593 13.58 13.07 1.98
C ALA A 593 13.19 12.61 0.57
N ALA A 594 12.29 11.62 0.45
CA ALA A 594 11.80 11.17 -0.84
C ALA A 594 11.15 12.31 -1.64
N ARG A 595 10.30 13.14 -1.01
CA ARG A 595 9.66 14.29 -1.66
C ARG A 595 10.67 15.30 -2.23
N VAL A 596 11.68 15.69 -1.46
CA VAL A 596 12.64 16.72 -1.91
C VAL A 596 13.63 16.21 -2.96
N THR A 597 13.87 14.90 -3.04
CA THR A 597 14.76 14.30 -4.06
C THR A 597 14.14 14.22 -5.46
N GLN A 598 12.84 14.48 -5.61
CA GLN A 598 12.16 14.46 -6.91
C GLN A 598 12.58 15.60 -7.85
N THR A 599 13.23 16.64 -7.33
CA THR A 599 13.65 17.80 -8.11
C THR A 599 14.90 18.46 -7.52
N SER A 600 15.76 18.97 -8.41
CA SER A 600 16.88 19.82 -8.02
C SER A 600 16.46 21.28 -7.77
N SER A 601 15.38 21.75 -8.39
CA SER A 601 14.83 23.11 -8.21
C SER A 601 14.31 23.35 -6.79
N ASP A 602 14.27 24.61 -6.35
CA ASP A 602 13.57 25.01 -5.14
C ASP A 602 12.07 24.69 -5.25
N ILE A 603 11.40 24.45 -4.11
CA ILE A 603 10.00 24.03 -4.10
C ILE A 603 9.09 25.20 -3.75
N LEU A 604 7.98 25.35 -4.48
CA LEU A 604 6.88 26.25 -4.14
C LEU A 604 5.65 25.44 -3.71
N THR A 605 4.98 25.85 -2.63
CA THR A 605 3.73 25.20 -2.19
C THR A 605 2.76 26.20 -1.57
N TYR A 606 1.49 25.83 -1.43
CA TYR A 606 0.43 26.65 -0.83
C TYR A 606 -0.19 26.00 0.43
N CYS A 607 0.54 25.05 1.03
CA CYS A 607 0.24 24.53 2.36
C CYS A 607 1.41 24.83 3.29
N ALA A 608 1.14 25.58 4.37
CA ALA A 608 2.12 25.92 5.39
C ALA A 608 2.84 24.69 5.96
N MET A 609 2.13 23.57 6.12
CA MET A 609 2.72 22.33 6.61
C MET A 609 3.57 21.61 5.57
N CYS A 610 3.22 21.67 4.29
CA CYS A 610 4.09 21.15 3.24
C CYS A 610 5.40 21.93 3.19
N ARG A 611 5.33 23.27 3.27
CA ARG A 611 6.51 24.13 3.35
C ARG A 611 7.38 23.75 4.54
N ASP A 612 6.77 23.69 5.71
CA ASP A 612 7.44 23.42 6.99
C ASP A 612 8.14 22.06 7.04
N GLN A 613 7.44 20.99 6.65
CA GLN A 613 8.03 19.64 6.69
C GLN A 613 9.16 19.46 5.67
N LEU A 614 9.03 20.05 4.48
CA LEU A 614 10.04 19.91 3.44
C LEU A 614 11.27 20.78 3.75
N ALA A 615 11.09 21.99 4.27
CA ALA A 615 12.19 22.89 4.65
C ALA A 615 13.09 22.29 5.74
N ARG A 616 12.54 21.45 6.65
CA ARG A 616 13.31 20.71 7.67
C ARG A 616 14.38 19.76 7.10
N THR A 617 14.33 19.45 5.81
CA THR A 617 15.38 18.67 5.12
C THR A 617 16.59 19.52 4.70
N GLY A 618 16.51 20.85 4.85
CA GLY A 618 17.47 21.82 4.31
C GLY A 618 17.20 22.23 2.85
N LYS A 619 16.21 21.62 2.18
CA LYS A 619 15.76 22.04 0.85
C LYS A 619 15.13 23.44 0.93
N PRO A 620 15.46 24.39 0.04
CA PRO A 620 14.74 25.65 -0.03
C PRO A 620 13.29 25.42 -0.48
N VAL A 621 12.34 25.89 0.34
CA VAL A 621 10.91 25.76 0.09
C VAL A 621 10.19 27.06 0.42
N ALA A 622 9.62 27.70 -0.61
CA ALA A 622 8.77 28.87 -0.46
C ALA A 622 7.30 28.47 -0.31
N HIS A 623 6.54 29.33 0.38
CA HIS A 623 5.10 29.34 0.29
C HIS A 623 4.66 30.35 -0.76
N VAL A 624 3.48 30.17 -1.38
CA VAL A 624 2.91 31.16 -2.31
C VAL A 624 2.80 32.57 -1.70
N LEU A 625 2.65 32.67 -0.38
CA LEU A 625 2.59 33.97 0.32
C LEU A 625 3.91 34.75 0.25
N ASP A 626 5.05 34.08 0.09
CA ASP A 626 6.36 34.74 -0.09
C ASP A 626 6.44 35.45 -1.44
N ILE A 627 5.69 34.97 -2.44
CA ILE A 627 5.60 35.60 -3.76
C ILE A 627 4.60 36.76 -3.73
N LEU A 628 3.45 36.55 -3.08
CA LEU A 628 2.34 37.52 -3.05
C LEU A 628 2.63 38.77 -2.20
N PHE A 629 3.33 38.63 -1.08
CA PHE A 629 3.53 39.71 -0.10
C PHE A 629 5.02 39.93 0.21
N GLN A 630 5.71 40.64 -0.68
CA GLN A 630 7.16 40.89 -0.60
C GLN A 630 7.59 41.68 0.65
N ASP A 631 6.70 42.50 1.22
CA ASP A 631 6.93 43.28 2.44
C ASP A 631 7.08 42.40 3.69
N VAL A 632 6.53 41.20 3.65
CA VAL A 632 6.57 40.19 4.72
C VAL A 632 7.02 38.83 4.19
N ALA A 633 7.79 38.82 3.10
CA ALA A 633 8.27 37.58 2.49
C ALA A 633 9.41 36.97 3.30
N HIS A 634 9.39 35.65 3.40
CA HIS A 634 10.45 34.89 4.06
C HIS A 634 11.35 34.24 2.99
N PRO A 635 12.67 34.14 3.21
CA PRO A 635 13.55 33.39 2.32
C PRO A 635 13.10 31.92 2.21
N ALA A 636 13.22 31.33 1.03
CA ALA A 636 12.90 29.90 0.84
C ALA A 636 13.79 28.98 1.69
N SER A 637 15.00 29.42 2.05
CA SER A 637 15.94 28.71 2.92
C SER A 637 15.66 28.87 4.41
N GLU A 638 14.69 29.70 4.80
CA GLU A 638 14.42 29.97 6.20
C GLU A 638 13.94 28.72 6.94
N ALA A 639 14.55 28.47 8.10
CA ALA A 639 14.18 27.37 8.97
C ALA A 639 12.73 27.49 9.46
N SER A 640 12.14 26.34 9.75
CA SER A 640 10.83 26.23 10.34
C SER A 640 10.81 26.69 11.80
N PRO A 641 9.75 27.40 12.26
CA PRO A 641 9.60 27.72 13.67
C PRO A 641 9.44 26.44 14.49
N SER A 642 10.04 26.44 15.68
CA SER A 642 9.89 25.40 16.70
C SER A 642 8.42 25.26 17.12
N ILE A 643 8.07 24.14 17.76
CA ILE A 643 6.68 23.95 18.18
C ILE A 643 6.27 24.96 19.26
N SER A 644 7.21 25.33 20.13
CA SER A 644 7.02 26.40 21.13
C SER A 644 6.70 27.74 20.47
N GLU A 645 7.47 28.13 19.46
CA GLU A 645 7.25 29.38 18.72
C GLU A 645 5.89 29.38 18.01
N ARG A 646 5.45 28.26 17.44
CA ARG A 646 4.13 28.19 16.80
C ARG A 646 2.98 28.51 17.75
N ARG A 647 3.05 28.02 18.99
CA ARG A 647 2.03 28.29 20.01
C ARG A 647 2.03 29.76 20.42
N LYS A 648 3.22 30.31 20.66
CA LYS A 648 3.44 31.73 20.95
C LYS A 648 2.91 32.61 19.82
N ASN A 649 3.23 32.29 18.57
CA ASN A 649 2.80 33.01 17.38
C ASN A 649 1.27 33.05 17.25
N ARG A 650 0.55 31.97 17.56
CA ARG A 650 -0.92 31.97 17.59
C ARG A 650 -1.48 32.93 18.64
N ARG A 651 -0.94 32.92 19.87
CA ARG A 651 -1.36 33.84 20.95
C ARG A 651 -1.07 35.31 20.58
N GLN A 652 0.09 35.56 19.99
CA GLN A 652 0.50 36.89 19.55
C GLN A 652 -0.35 37.40 18.38
N LEU A 653 -0.63 36.55 17.39
CA LEU A 653 -1.50 36.92 16.27
C LEU A 653 -2.90 37.31 16.75
N LYS A 654 -3.50 36.51 17.64
CA LYS A 654 -4.78 36.85 18.29
C LYS A 654 -4.72 38.22 18.98
N SER A 655 -3.66 38.46 19.76
CA SER A 655 -3.48 39.73 20.48
C SER A 655 -3.31 40.92 19.53
N GLN A 656 -2.57 40.74 18.43
CA GLN A 656 -2.39 41.75 17.39
C GLN A 656 -3.69 42.05 16.65
N VAL A 657 -4.52 41.04 16.38
CA VAL A 657 -5.82 41.25 15.74
C VAL A 657 -6.73 42.08 16.65
N LEU A 658 -6.84 41.70 17.93
CA LEU A 658 -7.67 42.41 18.91
C LEU A 658 -7.28 43.88 19.03
N SER A 659 -5.98 44.17 19.18
CA SER A 659 -5.50 45.53 19.35
C SER A 659 -5.55 46.35 18.06
N LYS A 660 -5.07 45.81 16.94
CA LYS A 660 -4.94 46.54 15.66
C LYS A 660 -6.27 46.74 14.95
N TYR A 661 -7.16 45.76 14.98
CA TYR A 661 -8.39 45.77 14.18
C TYR A 661 -9.65 46.06 15.00
N HIS A 662 -9.66 45.72 16.29
CA HIS A 662 -10.87 45.89 17.12
C HIS A 662 -10.69 46.90 18.27
N GLY A 663 -9.48 47.44 18.49
CA GLY A 663 -9.20 48.33 19.62
C GLY A 663 -9.43 47.67 20.98
N GLU A 664 -9.52 46.35 21.02
CA GLU A 664 -9.73 45.55 22.24
C GLU A 664 -8.39 45.36 22.95
N GLN A 665 -8.37 45.55 24.28
CA GLN A 665 -7.20 45.21 25.08
C GLN A 665 -7.06 43.69 25.15
N PRO A 666 -5.90 43.12 24.73
CA PRO A 666 -5.65 41.70 24.88
C PRO A 666 -5.77 41.29 26.36
N LYS A 667 -6.20 40.05 26.60
CA LYS A 667 -6.17 39.48 27.95
C LYS A 667 -4.73 39.55 28.49
N ALA A 668 -4.56 39.87 29.76
CA ALA A 668 -3.24 39.87 30.41
C ALA A 668 -2.56 38.51 30.23
N THR A 669 -1.26 38.53 29.91
CA THR A 669 -0.44 37.32 29.84
C THR A 669 -0.47 36.61 31.18
N GLU A 670 -0.54 35.29 31.17
CA GLU A 670 -0.51 34.52 32.41
C GLU A 670 0.85 34.73 33.11
N ASP A 671 0.88 34.74 34.45
CA ASP A 671 2.09 35.09 35.21
C ASP A 671 3.30 34.19 34.86
N TRP A 672 3.05 32.93 34.51
CA TRP A 672 4.11 31.99 34.10
C TRP A 672 4.76 32.38 32.76
N GLU A 673 4.10 33.12 31.88
CA GLU A 673 4.67 33.57 30.59
C GLU A 673 5.79 34.59 30.79
N ALA A 674 5.79 35.32 31.92
CA ALA A 674 6.80 36.32 32.25
C ALA A 674 8.14 35.69 32.73
N ILE A 675 8.17 34.38 32.98
CA ILE A 675 9.37 33.69 33.45
C ILE A 675 10.44 33.70 32.35
N ALA A 676 11.55 34.38 32.65
CA ALA A 676 12.72 34.45 31.78
C ALA A 676 13.48 33.12 31.77
N LEU A 677 13.76 32.64 30.57
CA LEU A 677 14.32 31.31 30.35
C LEU A 677 15.40 31.36 29.28
N THR A 678 16.51 30.68 29.54
CA THR A 678 17.64 30.57 28.62
C THR A 678 18.04 29.10 28.49
N MET A 679 18.48 28.68 27.30
CA MET A 679 18.97 27.33 27.04
C MET A 679 19.98 27.35 25.89
N SER A 680 20.86 26.36 25.82
CA SER A 680 21.75 26.21 24.67
C SER A 680 20.99 25.68 23.44
N PRO A 681 21.51 25.89 22.22
CA PRO A 681 20.91 25.34 20.99
C PRO A 681 20.73 23.82 21.04
N GLU A 682 21.68 23.09 21.63
CA GLU A 682 21.64 21.63 21.75
C GLU A 682 20.50 21.19 22.68
N VAL A 683 20.28 21.92 23.79
CA VAL A 683 19.15 21.66 24.69
C VAL A 683 17.83 21.94 23.97
N ALA A 684 17.73 23.06 23.24
CA ALA A 684 16.55 23.41 22.47
C ALA A 684 16.17 22.32 21.45
N GLU A 685 17.16 21.77 20.73
CA GLU A 685 16.95 20.68 19.77
C GLU A 685 16.43 19.42 20.45
N ILE A 686 17.01 19.01 21.58
CA ILE A 686 16.55 17.85 22.35
C ILE A 686 15.10 18.05 22.84
N LEU A 687 14.74 19.26 23.28
CA LEU A 687 13.38 19.56 23.73
C LEU A 687 12.37 19.51 22.59
N GLU A 688 12.72 20.05 21.41
CA GLU A 688 11.91 19.98 20.20
C GLU A 688 11.70 18.51 19.77
N GLU A 689 12.76 17.68 19.78
CA GLU A 689 12.66 16.25 19.48
C GLU A 689 11.77 15.50 20.49
N ARG A 690 11.88 15.84 21.78
CA ARG A 690 11.07 15.27 22.87
C ARG A 690 9.67 15.86 22.95
N ARG A 691 9.35 16.88 22.14
CA ARG A 691 8.07 17.59 22.13
C ARG A 691 7.74 18.21 23.50
N ILE A 692 8.74 18.78 24.14
CA ILE A 692 8.62 19.51 25.40
C ILE A 692 8.61 20.99 25.07
N LEU A 693 7.51 21.68 25.38
CA LEU A 693 7.36 23.10 25.07
C LEU A 693 8.06 23.96 26.10
N GLU A 694 8.51 25.15 25.70
CA GLU A 694 8.95 26.15 26.67
C GLU A 694 7.83 26.53 27.66
N ASP A 695 6.57 26.51 27.20
CA ASP A 695 5.39 26.71 28.05
C ASP A 695 5.32 25.66 29.18
N ASP A 696 5.67 24.39 28.89
CA ASP A 696 5.68 23.33 29.90
C ASP A 696 6.76 23.62 30.95
N ILE A 697 7.93 24.06 30.51
CA ILE A 697 9.06 24.39 31.39
C ILE A 697 8.71 25.59 32.28
N ARG A 698 8.17 26.67 31.71
CA ARG A 698 7.73 27.85 32.47
C ARG A 698 6.66 27.49 33.50
N LYS A 699 5.70 26.63 33.15
CA LYS A 699 4.67 26.14 34.08
C LYS A 699 5.26 25.30 35.23
N VAL A 700 6.27 24.47 34.95
CA VAL A 700 7.01 23.74 36.00
C VAL A 700 7.70 24.73 36.94
N LEU A 701 8.44 25.70 36.41
CA LEU A 701 9.12 26.73 37.21
C LEU A 701 8.14 27.56 38.05
N PHE A 702 7.01 27.96 37.46
CA PHE A 702 5.95 28.69 38.16
C PHE A 702 5.37 27.87 39.32
N HIS A 703 5.08 26.59 39.10
CA HIS A 703 4.58 25.70 40.15
C HIS A 703 5.58 25.56 41.30
N VAL A 704 6.86 25.46 40.96
CA VAL A 704 7.96 25.34 41.92
C VAL A 704 8.15 26.62 42.73
N GLN A 705 8.03 27.79 42.11
CA GLN A 705 8.05 29.07 42.82
C GLN A 705 6.90 29.19 43.84
N GLN A 706 5.74 28.56 43.58
CA GLN A 706 4.62 28.55 44.51
C GLN A 706 4.74 27.50 45.63
N GLN A 707 5.25 26.31 45.33
CA GLN A 707 5.24 25.17 46.28
C GLN A 707 6.57 24.92 46.99
N GLY A 708 7.68 25.44 46.47
CA GLY A 708 9.01 25.37 47.09
C GLY A 708 9.71 24.00 47.07
N LYS A 709 9.16 22.97 46.40
CA LYS A 709 9.76 21.63 46.33
C LYS A 709 10.80 21.54 45.21
N VAL A 710 12.08 21.53 45.58
CA VAL A 710 13.22 21.40 44.66
C VAL A 710 14.29 20.50 45.27
N PHE A 711 14.91 19.64 44.46
CA PHE A 711 16.15 18.96 44.82
C PHE A 711 17.33 19.83 44.44
N VAL A 712 18.21 20.12 45.40
CA VAL A 712 19.40 20.94 45.17
C VAL A 712 20.65 20.08 45.28
N HIS A 713 21.49 20.11 44.26
CA HIS A 713 22.80 19.45 44.28
C HIS A 713 23.83 20.35 44.97
N GLY A 714 24.27 19.96 46.17
CA GLY A 714 25.01 20.82 47.10
C GLY A 714 26.31 21.44 46.57
N GLU A 715 27.04 20.75 45.67
CA GLU A 715 28.33 21.24 45.16
C GLU A 715 28.23 22.10 43.89
N SER A 716 27.15 21.98 43.11
CA SER A 716 27.02 22.59 41.78
C SER A 716 25.93 23.66 41.70
N GLY A 717 25.09 23.80 42.74
CA GLY A 717 23.94 24.71 42.73
C GLY A 717 22.83 24.30 41.75
N ARG A 718 22.96 23.13 41.10
CA ARG A 718 21.95 22.59 40.18
C ARG A 718 20.67 22.23 40.90
N LYS A 719 19.54 22.62 40.32
CA LYS A 719 18.20 22.36 40.83
C LYS A 719 17.48 21.36 39.93
N ILE A 720 16.80 20.41 40.53
CA ILE A 720 15.87 19.51 39.85
C ILE A 720 14.49 19.71 40.44
N ALA A 721 13.52 19.96 39.57
CA ALA A 721 12.14 20.13 39.95
C ALA A 721 11.20 19.35 39.04
N SER A 722 9.98 19.10 39.51
CA SER A 722 8.98 18.40 38.73
C SER A 722 7.59 18.96 38.98
N ALA A 723 6.76 18.96 37.93
CA ALA A 723 5.34 19.23 38.07
C ALA A 723 4.54 18.32 37.14
N ARG A 724 3.33 17.93 37.57
CA ARG A 724 2.38 17.20 36.73
C ARG A 724 1.44 18.19 36.05
N LEU A 725 1.58 18.32 34.73
CA LEU A 725 0.74 19.16 33.88
C LEU A 725 -0.23 18.25 33.13
N GLY A 726 -1.49 18.21 33.58
CA GLY A 726 -2.50 17.28 33.06
C GLY A 726 -2.10 15.81 33.29
N GLN A 727 -1.87 15.07 32.21
CA GLN A 727 -1.53 13.64 32.26
C GLN A 727 -0.03 13.35 32.26
N VAL A 728 0.81 14.39 32.13
CA VAL A 728 2.26 14.24 31.97
C VAL A 728 2.98 14.88 33.15
N THR A 729 3.95 14.16 33.70
CA THR A 729 4.89 14.70 34.68
C THR A 729 6.16 15.13 33.95
N PHE A 730 6.52 16.39 34.10
CA PHE A 730 7.75 16.96 33.58
C PHE A 730 8.77 17.07 34.69
N TRP A 731 10.02 16.78 34.36
CA TRP A 731 11.18 16.93 35.23
C TRP A 731 12.15 17.87 34.56
N LEU A 732 12.56 18.90 35.30
CA LEU A 732 13.38 19.99 34.83
C LEU A 732 14.65 20.06 35.66
N GLN A 733 15.80 20.06 34.99
CA GLN A 733 17.09 20.38 35.58
C GLN A 733 17.53 21.76 35.11
N TYR A 734 17.86 22.64 36.04
CA TYR A 734 18.18 24.03 35.75
C TYR A 734 19.12 24.65 36.79
N THR A 735 19.74 25.77 36.41
CA THR A 735 20.42 26.69 37.32
C THR A 735 19.74 28.07 37.25
N GLU A 736 19.90 28.85 38.31
CA GLU A 736 19.29 30.18 38.43
C GLU A 736 20.39 31.23 38.39
N THR A 737 20.27 32.19 37.47
CA THR A 737 21.25 33.26 37.26
C THR A 737 20.53 34.57 37.03
N ASP A 738 20.70 35.55 37.93
CA ASP A 738 20.17 36.92 37.79
C ASP A 738 18.68 37.03 37.40
N GLY A 739 17.82 36.21 38.02
CA GLY A 739 16.37 36.20 37.76
C GLY A 739 15.96 35.49 36.46
N SER A 740 16.90 34.85 35.76
CA SER A 740 16.68 33.97 34.61
C SER A 740 16.98 32.52 34.98
N PHE A 741 16.22 31.59 34.40
CA PHE A 741 16.42 30.16 34.56
C PHE A 741 17.17 29.58 33.36
N MET A 742 18.37 29.04 33.59
CA MET A 742 19.15 28.35 32.58
C MET A 742 18.79 26.86 32.58
N VAL A 743 18.10 26.42 31.53
CA VAL A 743 17.67 25.03 31.38
C VAL A 743 18.84 24.18 30.92
N GLU A 744 19.18 23.15 31.70
CA GLU A 744 20.22 22.18 31.35
C GLU A 744 19.61 20.93 30.71
N SER A 745 18.45 20.46 31.20
CA SER A 745 17.71 19.36 30.57
C SER A 745 16.25 19.30 31.05
N CYS A 746 15.39 18.70 30.24
CA CYS A 746 14.02 18.36 30.63
C CYS A 746 13.62 16.99 30.05
N TRP A 747 12.82 16.24 30.81
CA TRP A 747 12.24 14.97 30.37
C TRP A 747 10.83 14.80 30.95
N SER A 748 10.05 13.89 30.36
CA SER A 748 8.67 13.69 30.78
C SER A 748 8.25 12.23 30.76
N HIS A 749 7.29 11.88 31.61
CA HIS A 749 6.66 10.56 31.63
C HIS A 749 5.17 10.64 31.97
N ARG A 750 4.43 9.57 31.66
CA ARG A 750 2.99 9.45 31.98
C ARG A 750 2.71 8.59 33.21
N MET A 751 3.74 7.97 33.78
CA MET A 751 3.61 7.15 34.99
C MET A 751 3.08 7.98 36.17
N ILE A 752 2.20 7.40 36.97
CA ILE A 752 1.77 7.94 38.26
C ILE A 752 2.66 7.29 39.31
N ILE A 753 3.50 8.08 39.99
CA ILE A 753 4.39 7.58 41.04
C ILE A 753 3.56 7.49 42.34
N ALA A 754 3.18 6.27 42.74
CA ALA A 754 2.48 6.03 43.99
C ALA A 754 3.37 6.43 45.18
N GLY A 755 2.90 7.34 46.04
CA GLY A 755 3.62 7.81 47.24
C GLY A 755 4.45 9.08 47.05
N GLY A 756 4.58 9.62 45.84
CA GLY A 756 5.14 10.94 45.59
C GLY A 756 4.04 11.99 45.53
N SER A 757 3.67 12.57 46.68
CA SER A 757 2.74 13.70 46.70
C SER A 757 3.35 14.89 45.96
N ALA A 758 2.64 15.33 44.91
CA ALA A 758 2.83 16.56 44.13
C ALA A 758 3.42 17.69 44.97
#